data_AF-A0A948D7W2-F1
#
_entry.id   AF-A0A948D7W2-F1
#
_cell.length_a   1.000
_cell.length_b   1.000
_cell.length_c   1.000
_cell.angle_alpha   90.00
_cell.angle_beta   90.00
_cell.angle_gamma   90.00
#
_symmetry.space_group_name_H-M   'P 1'
#
loop_
_entity.id
_entity.type
_entity.pdbx_description
1 polymer ?
#
loop_
_entity_poly.entity_id
_entity_poly.type
_entity_poly.pdbx_seq_one_letter_code
_entity_poly.pdbx_strand_id
1 'polypeptide(L)'
;MFNTLKLAKKLIILTVIITICLAIRAQNAKAAYGLNPEIKQVKTANNSTVYYLDHARGLKKAYVNVKAFLAYGNKWSEIKVVKDTELNKWPEVKLVKSNNNSAVYYISNNQKALIKSAQQFINSGFKWSDIITIAQADLNEYKITDSNENQLSISLDPSSPKAGFLVINTQDNLVAIFNLKTNNQLVEIKKIVLDFKGVFNTDIIKEIYLTNESDIQYPVSSSIYNRQAVFNFNSRPLVVSQGKERKIKVYINFNNSSSNITNQTIQIAINQTANIDGAKVEAVFPLSGGTFKLVSGGNFLGEVVIREQSLSISNNEAIIGSTEKNVGKFNLAETSTIADVFVKELKFFNNGDARATMLDNFKLKNSAGQIVAAVGQLTDNKELIFKFNNYKIKKGNNETFTILANIVGGEKSTINFNLEKAKIVNSQEKFNLNPNIVNLDEIIIIKRQAIAVVAKELKANNNVFAKQTGVIIGNFEIRNNNQKINLESFGFSLEKSSVTPNLTETVYLVNYYTGEVYGNFSGDSFSNGAVLVSLNDLKLTAKQNLIISLITKIGDNVANGDYYKIIFNNINYRSEDGAYFSDIVNSVGDRLIVSKSNIYLYPNNNLGEQIFIKGQKNIKIANFIIEAAAGGDTKITGLTFSRGDSSGIISFTNGFSNLYASIGSTKTKVIKAPYGSDLVFDNFKYILKSGARTEINIHADTEVDLKASEVQLKISDLIAVDNNSSLPAVVNHLNINSYKVVFGKVRAEISKVAEGFVTKGEDDNVIAGFKVKNSGDEDLKLQSIIINAADQELTYSLGYSNLRIVDRDKQKNAGGTISKPVAGANKINLNNYIIKTGAEIIFDVHIKTNNSIADKNIAIYFSNLIAKGKTSKVSAAISGDPTDSYNFIAVDMEKIFTATFSF
;
A
#
# COMPACT_ATOMS: atom_id res chain seq x y z
N MET A 1 30.42 -5.14 31.43
CA MET A 1 30.99 -3.90 30.87
C MET A 1 30.05 -3.12 29.92
N PHE A 2 28.95 -3.69 29.41
CA PHE A 2 28.03 -3.00 28.48
C PHE A 2 26.94 -2.11 29.13
N ASN A 3 26.67 -2.24 30.44
CA ASN A 3 25.63 -1.44 31.11
C ASN A 3 26.11 -0.05 31.57
N THR A 4 27.41 0.15 31.76
CA THR A 4 27.98 1.44 32.19
C THR A 4 28.07 2.46 31.05
N LEU A 5 28.14 2.02 29.79
CA LEU A 5 28.21 2.91 28.63
C LEU A 5 26.85 3.52 28.22
N LYS A 6 25.73 2.84 28.52
CA LYS A 6 24.36 3.35 28.27
C LYS A 6 23.95 4.43 29.27
N LEU A 7 24.45 4.36 30.51
CA LEU A 7 24.17 5.35 31.54
C LEU A 7 24.92 6.66 31.28
N ALA A 8 26.18 6.58 30.81
CA ALA A 8 27.00 7.74 30.48
C ALA A 8 26.46 8.53 29.27
N LYS A 9 25.93 7.86 28.24
CA LYS A 9 25.30 8.55 27.09
C LYS A 9 23.98 9.23 27.45
N LYS A 10 23.18 8.67 28.37
CA LYS A 10 21.96 9.33 28.88
C LYS A 10 22.29 10.56 29.74
N LEU A 11 23.38 10.52 30.51
CA LEU A 11 23.80 11.64 31.33
C LEU A 11 24.27 12.82 30.45
N ILE A 12 25.08 12.57 29.42
CA ILE A 12 25.59 13.62 28.52
C ILE A 12 24.48 14.30 27.70
N ILE A 13 23.48 13.54 27.23
CA ILE A 13 22.33 14.10 26.49
C ILE A 13 21.45 14.95 27.43
N LEU A 14 21.29 14.54 28.69
CA LEU A 14 20.53 15.31 29.68
C LEU A 14 21.25 16.61 30.08
N THR A 15 22.58 16.60 30.19
CA THR A 15 23.35 17.84 30.47
C THR A 15 23.34 18.81 29.28
N VAL A 16 23.38 18.32 28.04
CA VAL A 16 23.30 19.17 26.83
C VAL A 16 21.92 19.79 26.67
N ILE A 17 20.83 19.06 26.98
CA ILE A 17 19.46 19.60 26.98
C ILE A 17 19.28 20.63 28.10
N ILE A 18 19.81 20.39 29.31
CA ILE A 18 19.75 21.35 30.42
C ILE A 18 20.56 22.62 30.10
N THR A 19 21.70 22.49 29.42
CA THR A 19 22.55 23.64 29.04
C THR A 19 21.96 24.44 27.88
N ILE A 20 21.29 23.79 26.91
CA ILE A 20 20.53 24.48 25.85
C ILE A 20 19.26 25.14 26.39
N CYS A 21 18.59 24.53 27.38
CA CYS A 21 17.46 25.16 28.08
C CYS A 21 17.87 26.34 28.97
N LEU A 22 19.11 26.37 29.47
CA LEU A 22 19.66 27.50 30.22
C LEU A 22 20.20 28.62 29.31
N ALA A 23 20.73 28.28 28.13
CA ALA A 23 21.26 29.26 27.17
C ALA A 23 20.19 30.01 26.36
N ILE A 24 18.94 29.52 26.29
CA ILE A 24 17.83 30.23 25.63
C ILE A 24 17.07 31.19 26.60
N ARG A 25 17.49 31.32 27.86
CA ARG A 25 16.92 32.32 28.79
C ARG A 25 17.68 33.64 28.90
N ALA A 26 18.59 33.91 27.98
CA ALA A 26 19.12 35.26 27.80
C ALA A 26 18.33 35.97 26.68
N GLN A 27 17.08 36.38 26.97
CA GLN A 27 16.41 37.49 26.27
C GLN A 27 15.13 37.94 27.00
N ASN A 28 15.20 39.20 27.47
CA ASN A 28 14.12 40.14 27.81
C ASN A 28 12.95 39.63 28.66
N ALA A 29 13.02 39.87 29.98
CA ALA A 29 11.85 39.86 30.84
C ALA A 29 10.84 40.92 30.37
N LYS A 30 9.81 40.51 29.63
CA LYS A 30 8.67 41.38 29.33
C LYS A 30 8.05 41.85 30.64
N ALA A 31 7.86 43.15 30.78
CA ALA A 31 7.13 43.73 31.90
C ALA A 31 5.72 43.12 31.98
N ALA A 32 5.34 42.63 33.16
CA ALA A 32 4.07 41.92 33.34
C ALA A 32 2.84 42.78 32.98
N TYR A 33 2.94 44.11 33.02
CA TYR A 33 1.80 45.02 32.78
C TYR A 33 2.14 46.35 32.08
N GLY A 34 3.20 46.38 31.27
CA GLY A 34 3.53 47.52 30.39
C GLY A 34 4.39 48.64 30.98
N LEU A 35 4.81 48.54 32.25
CA LEU A 35 5.77 49.45 32.87
C LEU A 35 7.22 49.00 32.61
N ASN A 36 8.15 49.91 32.33
CA ASN A 36 9.57 49.55 32.12
C ASN A 36 10.09 48.70 33.31
N PRO A 37 10.70 47.52 33.08
CA PRO A 37 11.29 46.66 34.12
C PRO A 37 12.31 47.33 35.05
N GLU A 38 12.92 48.43 34.61
CA GLU A 38 13.84 49.24 35.43
C GLU A 38 13.11 50.05 36.51
N ILE A 39 11.81 50.33 36.33
CA ILE A 39 10.99 51.04 37.31
C ILE A 39 10.55 50.05 38.40
N LYS A 40 11.18 50.13 39.57
CA LYS A 40 10.92 49.22 40.69
C LYS A 40 10.04 49.82 41.77
N GLN A 41 9.93 51.15 41.86
CA GLN A 41 9.17 51.84 42.88
C GLN A 41 8.23 52.85 42.24
N VAL A 42 6.95 52.77 42.59
CA VAL A 42 5.92 53.64 42.02
C VAL A 42 4.97 54.18 43.08
N LYS A 43 4.36 55.32 42.81
CA LYS A 43 3.20 55.84 43.55
C LYS A 43 2.21 56.46 42.56
N THR A 44 1.02 56.82 43.02
CA THR A 44 0.06 57.56 42.20
C THR A 44 0.00 59.01 42.66
N ALA A 45 -0.50 59.90 41.79
CA ALA A 45 -0.50 61.34 42.10
C ALA A 45 -1.32 61.68 43.36
N ASN A 46 -2.38 60.90 43.62
CA ASN A 46 -3.35 61.15 44.68
C ASN A 46 -3.11 60.29 45.94
N ASN A 47 -2.07 59.45 45.96
CA ASN A 47 -1.78 58.56 47.08
C ASN A 47 -0.27 58.57 47.40
N SER A 48 0.08 58.92 48.63
CA SER A 48 1.48 58.97 49.10
C SER A 48 2.11 57.59 49.32
N THR A 49 1.32 56.51 49.26
CA THR A 49 1.81 55.13 49.41
C THR A 49 2.72 54.76 48.26
N VAL A 50 3.93 54.32 48.60
CA VAL A 50 4.93 53.85 47.64
C VAL A 50 4.84 52.33 47.53
N TYR A 51 4.81 51.82 46.31
CA TYR A 51 4.74 50.40 45.98
C TYR A 51 6.03 49.94 45.31
N TYR A 52 6.55 48.80 45.74
CA TYR A 52 7.53 48.01 45.01
C TYR A 52 6.85 47.16 43.93
N LEU A 53 7.44 47.08 42.73
CA LEU A 53 6.97 46.22 41.64
C LEU A 53 7.93 45.03 41.44
N ASP A 54 7.42 43.82 41.64
CA ASP A 54 8.11 42.57 41.29
C ASP A 54 7.73 42.19 39.85
N HIS A 55 8.54 42.66 38.89
CA HIS A 55 8.32 42.39 37.47
C HIS A 55 8.40 40.91 37.10
N ALA A 56 9.14 40.08 37.86
CA ALA A 56 9.26 38.66 37.56
C ALA A 56 7.99 37.88 37.89
N ARG A 57 7.23 38.34 38.90
CA ARG A 57 5.97 37.71 39.34
C ARG A 57 4.72 38.51 38.94
N GLY A 58 4.90 39.74 38.49
CA GLY A 58 3.80 40.66 38.17
C GLY A 58 3.08 41.17 39.42
N LEU A 59 3.73 41.29 40.58
CA LEU A 59 3.08 41.67 41.83
C LEU A 59 3.50 43.08 42.30
N LYS A 60 2.63 43.78 43.02
CA LYS A 60 2.97 45.03 43.73
C LYS A 60 2.95 44.84 45.25
N LYS A 61 3.87 45.49 45.96
CA LYS A 61 3.91 45.48 47.43
C LYS A 61 4.04 46.90 47.97
N ALA A 62 3.09 47.35 48.78
CA ALA A 62 3.23 48.62 49.49
C ALA A 62 4.38 48.54 50.51
N TYR A 63 5.16 49.61 50.63
CA TYR A 63 6.04 49.80 51.79
C TYR A 63 5.19 50.29 52.96
N VAL A 64 5.28 49.62 54.11
CA VAL A 64 4.44 49.91 55.27
C VAL A 64 4.67 51.33 55.80
N ASN A 65 5.93 51.79 55.77
CA ASN A 65 6.33 53.14 56.15
C ASN A 65 7.69 53.53 55.55
N VAL A 66 8.15 54.75 55.86
CA VAL A 66 9.44 55.30 55.41
C VAL A 66 10.62 54.39 55.79
N LYS A 67 10.60 53.82 57.00
CA LYS A 67 11.67 52.94 57.50
C LYS A 67 11.77 51.65 56.67
N ALA A 68 10.63 51.05 56.33
CA ALA A 68 10.56 49.91 55.42
C ALA A 68 11.07 50.24 54.02
N PHE A 69 10.76 51.43 53.49
CA PHE A 69 11.25 51.89 52.18
C PHE A 69 12.77 52.05 52.16
N LEU A 70 13.35 52.69 53.18
CA LEU A 70 14.80 52.94 53.29
C LEU A 70 15.60 51.65 53.58
N ALA A 71 14.99 50.65 54.23
CA ALA A 71 15.66 49.38 54.55
C ALA A 71 16.15 48.59 53.31
N TYR A 72 15.63 48.89 52.12
CA TYR A 72 16.09 48.29 50.85
C TYR A 72 17.13 49.16 50.12
N GLY A 73 17.60 50.26 50.72
CA GLY A 73 18.52 51.21 50.08
C GLY A 73 17.88 52.06 48.98
N ASN A 74 16.54 52.10 48.90
CA ASN A 74 15.81 52.86 47.89
C ASN A 74 16.00 54.37 48.09
N LYS A 75 16.01 55.12 46.98
CA LYS A 75 16.04 56.59 47.01
C LYS A 75 14.69 57.16 46.59
N TRP A 76 14.26 58.25 47.24
CA TRP A 76 13.00 58.93 46.88
C TRP A 76 12.98 59.42 45.43
N SER A 77 14.15 59.77 44.87
CA SER A 77 14.32 60.16 43.46
C SER A 77 14.02 59.05 42.45
N GLU A 78 13.98 57.78 42.88
CA GLU A 78 13.73 56.62 42.02
C GLU A 78 12.24 56.27 41.93
N ILE A 79 11.39 56.91 42.73
CA ILE A 79 9.94 56.64 42.71
C ILE A 79 9.31 57.30 41.50
N LYS A 80 8.68 56.51 40.65
CA LYS A 80 7.92 57.02 39.51
C LYS A 80 6.45 57.24 39.86
N VAL A 81 5.90 58.39 39.45
CA VAL A 81 4.45 58.64 39.53
C VAL A 81 3.76 57.99 38.32
N VAL A 82 2.82 57.08 38.57
CA VAL A 82 2.02 56.36 37.57
C VAL A 82 0.53 56.63 37.75
N LYS A 83 -0.30 56.29 36.77
CA LYS A 83 -1.77 56.40 36.89
C LYS A 83 -2.33 55.30 37.80
N ASP A 84 -3.41 55.59 38.53
CA ASP A 84 -4.10 54.60 39.37
C ASP A 84 -4.53 53.37 38.55
N THR A 85 -5.02 53.58 37.32
CA THR A 85 -5.43 52.52 36.39
C THR A 85 -4.29 51.61 35.94
N GLU A 86 -3.04 52.10 35.97
CA GLU A 86 -1.86 51.33 35.61
C GLU A 86 -1.35 50.52 36.81
N LEU A 87 -1.33 51.14 38.00
CA LEU A 87 -0.96 50.47 39.25
C LEU A 87 -1.98 49.39 39.66
N ASN A 88 -3.26 49.56 39.32
CA ASN A 88 -4.31 48.59 39.64
C ASN A 88 -4.25 47.30 38.82
N LYS A 89 -3.45 47.25 37.74
CA LYS A 89 -3.22 46.02 36.97
C LYS A 89 -2.32 45.02 37.71
N TRP A 90 -1.55 45.48 38.70
CA TRP A 90 -0.65 44.66 39.48
C TRP A 90 -1.37 44.14 40.74
N PRO A 91 -1.54 42.81 40.89
CA PRO A 91 -2.07 42.23 42.11
C PRO A 91 -1.18 42.51 43.31
N GLU A 92 -1.79 42.70 44.48
CA GLU A 92 -1.03 42.91 45.71
C GLU A 92 -0.35 41.63 46.17
N VAL A 93 0.86 41.78 46.68
CA VAL A 93 1.53 40.74 47.45
C VAL A 93 0.73 40.46 48.71
N LYS A 94 0.40 39.19 48.91
CA LYS A 94 -0.25 38.69 50.12
C LYS A 94 0.62 37.74 50.94
N LEU A 95 1.71 37.22 50.38
CA LEU A 95 2.55 36.20 51.02
C LEU A 95 4.00 36.66 51.05
N VAL A 96 4.56 36.71 52.26
CA VAL A 96 5.93 37.19 52.47
C VAL A 96 6.70 36.27 53.40
N LYS A 97 8.00 36.20 53.22
CA LYS A 97 8.95 35.66 54.20
C LYS A 97 10.15 36.58 54.31
N SER A 98 10.97 36.42 55.33
CA SER A 98 12.27 37.10 55.39
C SER A 98 13.39 36.21 54.87
N ASN A 99 14.50 36.81 54.42
CA ASN A 99 15.73 36.05 54.16
C ASN A 99 16.30 35.42 55.43
N ASN A 100 15.99 35.99 56.60
CA ASN A 100 16.54 35.56 57.89
C ASN A 100 15.67 34.50 58.59
N ASN A 101 14.46 34.22 58.07
CA ASN A 101 13.51 33.30 58.70
C ASN A 101 12.63 32.63 57.63
N SER A 102 12.56 31.30 57.65
CA SER A 102 11.76 30.50 56.71
C SER A 102 10.25 30.57 56.96
N ALA A 103 9.80 31.15 58.08
CA ALA A 103 8.39 31.36 58.38
C ALA A 103 7.71 32.24 57.32
N VAL A 104 6.58 31.75 56.82
CA VAL A 104 5.76 32.45 55.81
C VAL A 104 4.61 33.15 56.51
N TYR A 105 4.38 34.40 56.15
CA TYR A 105 3.32 35.23 56.70
C TYR A 105 2.35 35.65 55.59
N TYR A 106 1.07 35.62 55.90
CA TYR A 106 0.04 36.28 55.10
C TYR A 106 -0.06 37.74 55.55
N ILE A 107 0.05 38.68 54.62
CA ILE A 107 -0.06 40.12 54.88
C ILE A 107 -1.34 40.71 54.29
N SER A 108 -2.06 41.46 55.10
CA SER A 108 -3.23 42.22 54.68
C SER A 108 -3.44 43.40 55.63
N ASN A 109 -3.81 44.57 55.11
CA ASN A 109 -4.10 45.77 55.91
C ASN A 109 -3.01 46.12 56.95
N ASN A 110 -1.73 46.08 56.57
CA ASN A 110 -0.57 46.31 57.44
C ASN A 110 -0.44 45.37 58.66
N GLN A 111 -1.12 44.22 58.61
CA GLN A 111 -1.00 43.14 59.59
C GLN A 111 -0.32 41.92 58.96
N LYS A 112 0.33 41.10 59.78
CA LYS A 112 0.92 39.80 59.39
C LYS A 112 0.34 38.68 60.25
N ALA A 113 -0.10 37.61 59.60
CA ALA A 113 -0.53 36.36 60.23
C ALA A 113 0.45 35.24 59.86
N LEU A 114 0.91 34.49 60.86
CA LEU A 114 1.82 33.36 60.64
C LEU A 114 1.07 32.19 59.99
N ILE A 115 1.61 31.66 58.89
CA ILE A 115 1.14 30.40 58.30
C ILE A 115 1.89 29.27 59.01
N LYS A 116 1.17 28.54 59.86
CA LYS A 116 1.73 27.60 60.83
C LYS A 116 2.19 26.28 60.21
N SER A 117 1.74 25.94 59.00
CA SER A 117 2.15 24.70 58.32
C SER A 117 2.03 24.76 56.80
N ALA A 118 2.75 23.88 56.11
CA ALA A 118 2.63 23.69 54.67
C ALA A 118 1.21 23.24 54.26
N GLN A 119 0.51 22.50 55.11
CA GLN A 119 -0.87 22.11 54.83
C GLN A 119 -1.83 23.30 54.88
N GLN A 120 -1.68 24.19 55.87
CA GLN A 120 -2.45 25.45 55.94
C GLN A 120 -2.20 26.31 54.70
N PHE A 121 -0.95 26.33 54.22
CA PHE A 121 -0.56 27.01 52.99
C PHE A 121 -1.30 26.47 51.76
N ILE A 122 -1.29 25.15 51.55
CA ILE A 122 -1.97 24.48 50.43
C ILE A 122 -3.49 24.62 50.53
N ASN A 123 -4.08 24.41 51.72
CA ASN A 123 -5.53 24.50 51.96
C ASN A 123 -6.08 25.91 51.70
N SER A 124 -5.27 26.94 51.94
CA SER A 124 -5.65 28.33 51.66
C SER A 124 -5.60 28.69 50.16
N GLY A 125 -5.24 27.73 49.30
CA GLY A 125 -5.10 27.94 47.86
C GLY A 125 -3.88 28.77 47.48
N PHE A 126 -2.95 28.97 48.43
CA PHE A 126 -1.73 29.71 48.18
C PHE A 126 -0.76 28.90 47.33
N LYS A 127 0.01 29.59 46.49
CA LYS A 127 1.04 28.98 45.67
C LYS A 127 2.41 29.38 46.19
N TRP A 128 3.32 28.42 46.26
CA TRP A 128 4.69 28.65 46.73
C TRP A 128 5.42 29.69 45.87
N SER A 129 5.02 29.82 44.59
CA SER A 129 5.50 30.85 43.66
C SER A 129 5.18 32.28 44.09
N ASP A 130 4.12 32.46 44.88
CA ASP A 130 3.56 33.78 45.23
C ASP A 130 4.20 34.36 46.50
N ILE A 131 5.03 33.56 47.19
CA ILE A 131 5.81 34.01 48.33
C ILE A 131 6.95 34.89 47.82
N ILE A 132 6.92 36.17 48.19
CA ILE A 132 8.07 37.05 47.98
C ILE A 132 8.94 37.09 49.23
N THR A 133 10.22 37.39 49.05
CA THR A 133 11.13 37.57 50.16
C THR A 133 11.36 39.06 50.42
N ILE A 134 11.16 39.48 51.66
CA ILE A 134 11.27 40.87 52.10
C ILE A 134 12.36 41.03 53.17
N ALA A 135 12.90 42.24 53.31
CA ALA A 135 13.84 42.57 54.38
C ALA A 135 13.18 42.35 55.76
N GLN A 136 13.93 41.81 56.73
CA GLN A 136 13.39 41.58 58.08
C GLN A 136 12.88 42.88 58.72
N ALA A 137 13.56 44.00 58.47
CA ALA A 137 13.13 45.31 58.97
C ALA A 137 11.73 45.71 58.47
N ASP A 138 11.41 45.40 57.21
CA ASP A 138 10.09 45.65 56.62
C ASP A 138 9.03 44.66 57.13
N LEU A 139 9.38 43.38 57.27
CA LEU A 139 8.49 42.40 57.90
C LEU A 139 8.12 42.77 59.36
N ASN A 140 9.01 43.45 60.08
CA ASN A 140 8.79 43.88 61.46
C ASN A 140 7.80 45.04 61.60
N GLU A 141 7.55 45.81 60.54
CA GLU A 141 6.61 46.93 60.57
C GLU A 141 5.14 46.46 60.47
N TYR A 142 4.89 45.22 60.07
CA TYR A 142 3.55 44.63 60.08
C TYR A 142 3.15 44.19 61.51
N LYS A 143 1.97 44.62 61.95
CA LYS A 143 1.40 44.23 63.25
C LYS A 143 1.03 42.75 63.26
N ILE A 144 1.45 42.02 64.29
CA ILE A 144 1.09 40.60 64.46
C ILE A 144 -0.39 40.50 64.85
N THR A 145 -1.16 39.63 64.18
CA THR A 145 -2.59 39.39 64.45
C THR A 145 -2.88 38.26 65.45
N ASP A 146 -2.01 38.02 66.43
CA ASP A 146 -2.16 36.92 67.42
C ASP A 146 -3.23 37.16 68.51
N SER A 147 -4.23 38.00 68.23
CA SER A 147 -5.31 38.27 69.18
C SER A 147 -6.62 38.55 68.46
N ASN A 148 -7.30 37.48 68.04
CA ASN A 148 -8.74 37.27 68.17
C ASN A 148 -9.06 35.85 67.70
N GLU A 149 -9.61 35.04 68.59
CA GLU A 149 -9.88 33.61 68.40
C GLU A 149 -10.79 33.34 67.18
N ASN A 150 -10.56 32.19 66.54
CA ASN A 150 -11.33 31.65 65.41
C ASN A 150 -12.82 31.48 65.76
N GLN A 151 -13.62 32.53 65.61
CA GLN A 151 -15.04 32.51 65.96
C GLN A 151 -15.90 32.03 64.78
N LEU A 152 -16.45 30.82 64.92
CA LEU A 152 -17.41 30.22 64.00
C LEU A 152 -18.83 30.47 64.51
N SER A 153 -19.65 31.15 63.71
CA SER A 153 -21.09 31.20 63.95
C SER A 153 -21.77 29.98 63.34
N ILE A 154 -22.59 29.28 64.12
CA ILE A 154 -23.40 28.17 63.63
C ILE A 154 -24.86 28.39 64.01
N SER A 155 -25.77 28.12 63.08
CA SER A 155 -27.22 28.27 63.28
C SER A 155 -27.97 27.16 62.56
N LEU A 156 -29.24 26.94 62.94
CA LEU A 156 -30.13 26.11 62.15
C LEU A 156 -30.57 26.91 60.92
N ASP A 157 -30.41 26.33 59.73
CA ASP A 157 -30.83 26.99 58.49
C ASP A 157 -32.36 27.10 58.41
N PRO A 158 -32.93 28.23 57.96
CA PRO A 158 -34.38 28.39 57.81
C PRO A 158 -35.05 27.35 56.87
N SER A 159 -34.30 26.78 55.94
CA SER A 159 -34.74 25.71 55.05
C SER A 159 -34.62 24.30 55.66
N SER A 160 -34.14 24.19 56.91
CA SER A 160 -34.11 22.92 57.62
C SER A 160 -35.52 22.34 57.75
N PRO A 161 -35.69 21.01 57.57
CA PRO A 161 -36.97 20.35 57.74
C PRO A 161 -37.62 20.65 59.11
N LYS A 162 -38.90 21.04 59.07
CA LYS A 162 -39.73 21.28 60.26
C LYS A 162 -40.25 19.95 60.83
N ALA A 163 -40.80 20.00 62.05
CA ALA A 163 -41.42 18.83 62.68
C ALA A 163 -42.45 18.17 61.76
N GLY A 164 -42.48 16.84 61.76
CA GLY A 164 -43.28 16.07 60.81
C GLY A 164 -43.19 14.58 61.06
N PHE A 165 -43.19 13.80 59.99
CA PHE A 165 -43.01 12.36 60.06
C PHE A 165 -41.88 11.89 59.14
N LEU A 166 -41.18 10.83 59.57
CA LEU A 166 -40.22 10.09 58.77
C LEU A 166 -40.75 8.67 58.62
N VAL A 167 -40.63 8.11 57.43
CA VAL A 167 -41.10 6.76 57.14
C VAL A 167 -39.91 5.81 57.29
N ILE A 168 -40.06 4.69 58.00
CA ILE A 168 -39.00 3.68 58.08
C ILE A 168 -38.89 2.91 56.74
N ASN A 169 -37.77 2.21 56.52
CA ASN A 169 -37.43 1.57 55.24
C ASN A 169 -37.26 2.54 54.05
N THR A 170 -36.87 3.79 54.31
CA THR A 170 -36.53 4.78 53.28
C THR A 170 -35.07 5.24 53.43
N GLN A 171 -34.53 5.84 52.38
CA GLN A 171 -33.20 6.45 52.36
C GLN A 171 -33.25 7.94 52.00
N ASP A 172 -32.09 8.59 52.10
CA ASP A 172 -31.85 10.00 51.83
C ASP A 172 -32.90 10.91 52.51
N ASN A 173 -33.25 10.62 53.77
CA ASN A 173 -34.20 11.43 54.53
C ASN A 173 -33.48 12.61 55.18
N LEU A 174 -33.71 13.83 54.67
CA LEU A 174 -33.15 15.05 55.25
C LEU A 174 -33.83 15.36 56.60
N VAL A 175 -33.03 15.54 57.65
CA VAL A 175 -33.54 15.77 59.02
C VAL A 175 -33.08 17.07 59.67
N ALA A 176 -31.97 17.64 59.22
CA ALA A 176 -31.49 18.95 59.68
C ALA A 176 -30.60 19.60 58.63
N ILE A 177 -30.59 20.94 58.59
CA ILE A 177 -29.60 21.72 57.85
C ILE A 177 -28.97 22.72 58.82
N PHE A 178 -27.66 22.64 59.00
CA PHE A 178 -26.89 23.58 59.80
C PHE A 178 -26.15 24.55 58.89
N ASN A 179 -26.22 25.83 59.24
CA ASN A 179 -25.53 26.90 58.56
C ASN A 179 -24.28 27.32 59.35
N LEU A 180 -23.14 27.37 58.67
CA LEU A 180 -21.84 27.68 59.22
C LEU A 180 -21.26 28.90 58.53
N LYS A 181 -20.86 29.91 59.31
CA LYS A 181 -20.31 31.17 58.80
C LYS A 181 -19.22 31.71 59.72
N THR A 182 -18.20 32.32 59.11
CA THR A 182 -17.15 33.05 59.82
C THR A 182 -16.97 34.46 59.26
N ASN A 183 -16.82 35.45 60.13
CA ASN A 183 -16.71 36.87 59.77
C ASN A 183 -15.25 37.34 59.63
N ASN A 184 -14.32 36.70 60.34
CA ASN A 184 -13.00 37.26 60.57
C ASN A 184 -11.88 36.52 59.84
N GLN A 185 -11.88 35.17 59.85
CA GLN A 185 -10.84 34.32 59.26
C GLN A 185 -11.37 32.95 58.85
N LEU A 186 -10.63 32.22 58.00
CA LEU A 186 -10.92 30.84 57.63
C LEU A 186 -10.91 29.92 58.86
N VAL A 187 -11.92 29.05 58.98
CA VAL A 187 -12.06 28.08 60.06
C VAL A 187 -12.02 26.66 59.52
N GLU A 188 -11.28 25.78 60.19
CA GLU A 188 -11.21 24.35 59.90
C GLU A 188 -11.92 23.55 61.00
N ILE A 189 -12.95 22.78 60.62
CA ILE A 189 -13.70 21.93 61.55
C ILE A 189 -13.18 20.50 61.41
N LYS A 190 -12.77 19.91 62.53
CA LYS A 190 -12.14 18.59 62.61
C LYS A 190 -13.12 17.51 63.08
N LYS A 191 -14.16 17.88 63.81
CA LYS A 191 -15.16 16.93 64.30
C LYS A 191 -16.52 17.62 64.42
N ILE A 192 -17.57 16.89 64.07
CA ILE A 192 -18.95 17.26 64.34
C ILE A 192 -19.63 16.08 65.04
N VAL A 193 -20.25 16.36 66.18
CA VAL A 193 -21.05 15.40 66.93
C VAL A 193 -22.50 15.82 66.83
N LEU A 194 -23.36 14.91 66.37
CA LEU A 194 -24.80 15.10 66.32
C LEU A 194 -25.45 14.27 67.42
N ASP A 195 -26.22 14.92 68.27
CA ASP A 195 -26.97 14.28 69.33
C ASP A 195 -28.38 13.91 68.85
N PHE A 196 -28.77 12.67 69.10
CA PHE A 196 -30.13 12.20 68.87
C PHE A 196 -31.00 12.40 70.11
N LYS A 197 -32.12 13.10 69.93
CA LYS A 197 -33.19 13.29 70.92
C LYS A 197 -34.45 12.54 70.50
N GLY A 198 -35.33 12.27 71.47
CA GLY A 198 -36.58 11.54 71.29
C GLY A 198 -36.50 10.06 71.71
N VAL A 199 -37.63 9.37 71.60
CA VAL A 199 -37.78 7.97 71.99
C VAL A 199 -37.73 7.11 70.74
N PHE A 200 -36.63 6.40 70.50
CA PHE A 200 -36.51 5.49 69.38
C PHE A 200 -35.49 4.38 69.65
N ASN A 201 -35.58 3.27 68.90
CA ASN A 201 -34.54 2.24 68.87
C ASN A 201 -33.47 2.61 67.83
N THR A 202 -32.19 2.65 68.21
CA THR A 202 -31.08 2.94 67.30
C THR A 202 -30.95 1.96 66.14
N ASP A 203 -31.40 0.71 66.28
CA ASP A 203 -31.31 -0.32 65.24
C ASP A 203 -32.12 0.02 63.97
N ILE A 204 -33.10 0.92 64.08
CA ILE A 204 -33.88 1.38 62.94
C ILE A 204 -33.08 2.30 62.01
N ILE A 205 -31.97 2.87 62.50
CA ILE A 205 -31.10 3.73 61.70
C ILE A 205 -30.06 2.84 61.01
N LYS A 206 -30.12 2.79 59.68
CA LYS A 206 -29.13 2.12 58.85
C LYS A 206 -27.85 2.93 58.75
N GLU A 207 -28.00 4.22 58.51
CA GLU A 207 -26.88 5.14 58.27
C GLU A 207 -27.30 6.57 58.60
N ILE A 208 -26.35 7.36 59.07
CA ILE A 208 -26.46 8.82 59.11
C ILE A 208 -25.21 9.42 58.45
N TYR A 209 -25.43 10.35 57.54
CA TYR A 209 -24.37 10.96 56.75
C TYR A 209 -24.63 12.45 56.52
N LEU A 210 -23.57 13.14 56.12
CA LEU A 210 -23.56 14.58 55.88
C LEU A 210 -23.34 14.88 54.40
N THR A 211 -24.05 15.86 53.87
CA THR A 211 -23.73 16.44 52.56
C THR A 211 -23.47 17.93 52.67
N ASN A 212 -22.81 18.48 51.66
CA ASN A 212 -22.65 19.93 51.51
C ASN A 212 -23.91 20.58 50.88
N GLU A 213 -23.83 21.88 50.62
CA GLU A 213 -24.88 22.68 49.98
C GLU A 213 -25.29 22.15 48.58
N SER A 214 -24.39 21.45 47.88
CA SER A 214 -24.59 20.85 46.55
C SER A 214 -24.96 19.37 46.58
N ASP A 215 -25.38 18.84 47.74
CA ASP A 215 -25.77 17.44 47.95
C ASP A 215 -24.64 16.42 47.70
N ILE A 216 -23.38 16.87 47.77
CA ILE A 216 -22.22 15.98 47.73
C ILE A 216 -21.98 15.47 49.16
N GLN A 217 -22.07 14.16 49.33
CA GLN A 217 -21.78 13.49 50.60
C GLN A 217 -20.32 13.67 51.00
N TYR A 218 -20.08 14.03 52.25
CA TYR A 218 -18.73 14.06 52.80
C TYR A 218 -18.22 12.62 52.96
N PRO A 219 -16.95 12.33 52.61
CA PRO A 219 -16.37 10.98 52.71
C PRO A 219 -15.95 10.66 54.17
N VAL A 220 -16.88 10.84 55.11
CA VAL A 220 -16.72 10.53 56.52
C VAL A 220 -17.87 9.64 56.94
N SER A 221 -17.56 8.51 57.58
CA SER A 221 -18.55 7.66 58.21
C SER A 221 -18.81 8.14 59.63
N SER A 222 -19.98 7.80 60.15
CA SER A 222 -20.28 7.90 61.57
C SER A 222 -20.77 6.56 62.09
N SER A 223 -20.47 6.26 63.34
CA SER A 223 -21.16 5.25 64.12
C SER A 223 -22.06 5.93 65.14
N ILE A 224 -23.22 5.33 65.39
CA ILE A 224 -24.12 5.80 66.44
C ILE A 224 -23.76 5.06 67.72
N TYR A 225 -23.22 5.80 68.69
CA TYR A 225 -22.92 5.28 70.02
C TYR A 225 -23.45 6.25 71.07
N ASN A 226 -24.08 5.73 72.12
CA ASN A 226 -24.66 6.54 73.19
C ASN A 226 -25.55 7.71 72.68
N ARG A 227 -26.39 7.43 71.66
CA ARG A 227 -27.26 8.42 71.01
C ARG A 227 -26.51 9.61 70.39
N GLN A 228 -25.27 9.43 69.97
CA GLN A 228 -24.48 10.42 69.24
C GLN A 228 -23.93 9.82 67.95
N ALA A 229 -23.99 10.59 66.86
CA ALA A 229 -23.24 10.31 65.63
C ALA A 229 -22.02 11.23 65.57
N VAL A 230 -20.83 10.64 65.50
CA VAL A 230 -19.56 11.37 65.47
C VAL A 230 -18.97 11.33 64.07
N PHE A 231 -18.79 12.49 63.46
CA PHE A 231 -18.15 12.68 62.16
C PHE A 231 -16.75 13.27 62.34
N ASN A 232 -15.72 12.50 62.00
CA ASN A 232 -14.32 12.91 62.12
C ASN A 232 -13.75 13.35 60.77
N PHE A 233 -13.33 14.61 60.69
CA PHE A 233 -12.74 15.25 59.52
C PHE A 233 -11.21 15.42 59.65
N ASN A 234 -10.55 14.65 60.53
CA ASN A 234 -9.12 14.82 60.82
C ASN A 234 -8.21 14.72 59.58
N SER A 235 -8.55 13.86 58.62
CA SER A 235 -7.80 13.68 57.36
C SER A 235 -8.08 14.77 56.32
N ARG A 236 -9.28 15.37 56.37
CA ARG A 236 -9.71 16.44 55.46
C ARG A 236 -10.69 17.37 56.20
N PRO A 237 -10.19 18.38 56.94
CA PRO A 237 -11.03 19.27 57.73
C PRO A 237 -12.11 19.95 56.88
N LEU A 238 -13.29 20.17 57.45
CA LEU A 238 -14.34 20.93 56.80
C LEU A 238 -13.99 22.42 56.91
N VAL A 239 -13.74 23.05 55.76
CA VAL A 239 -13.26 24.44 55.69
C VAL A 239 -14.41 25.42 55.43
N VAL A 240 -14.52 26.42 56.31
CA VAL A 240 -15.41 27.58 56.15
C VAL A 240 -14.54 28.82 55.93
N SER A 241 -14.60 29.41 54.73
CA SER A 241 -13.80 30.59 54.38
C SER A 241 -14.42 31.89 54.89
N GLN A 242 -13.60 32.92 55.11
CA GLN A 242 -14.07 34.25 55.53
C GLN A 242 -15.18 34.79 54.63
N GLY A 243 -16.28 35.26 55.25
CA GLY A 243 -17.40 35.87 54.54
C GLY A 243 -18.25 34.89 53.72
N LYS A 244 -17.90 33.59 53.71
CA LYS A 244 -18.66 32.55 53.02
C LYS A 244 -19.52 31.75 53.99
N GLU A 245 -20.70 31.44 53.51
CA GLU A 245 -21.67 30.56 54.16
C GLU A 245 -21.47 29.13 53.66
N ARG A 246 -21.55 28.15 54.56
CA ARG A 246 -21.52 26.71 54.24
C ARG A 246 -22.71 26.02 54.89
N LYS A 247 -23.33 25.09 54.16
CA LYS A 247 -24.43 24.30 54.70
C LYS A 247 -24.00 22.86 54.89
N ILE A 248 -24.33 22.31 56.05
CA ILE A 248 -24.22 20.89 56.34
C ILE A 248 -25.62 20.33 56.43
N LYS A 249 -25.98 19.47 55.48
CA LYS A 249 -27.25 18.76 55.48
C LYS A 249 -27.08 17.40 56.11
N VAL A 250 -27.96 17.04 57.03
CA VAL A 250 -27.94 15.77 57.75
C VAL A 250 -29.02 14.87 57.19
N TYR A 251 -28.60 13.67 56.78
CA TYR A 251 -29.48 12.66 56.21
C TYR A 251 -29.45 11.39 57.03
N ILE A 252 -30.61 10.72 57.15
CA ILE A 252 -30.76 9.42 57.80
C ILE A 252 -31.32 8.41 56.80
N ASN A 253 -30.71 7.24 56.73
CA ASN A 253 -31.26 6.06 56.08
C ASN A 253 -31.83 5.13 57.15
N PHE A 254 -33.05 4.63 56.93
CA PHE A 254 -33.72 3.72 57.86
C PHE A 254 -33.65 2.27 57.38
N ASN A 255 -33.45 1.33 58.29
CA ASN A 255 -33.59 -0.09 58.04
C ASN A 255 -35.06 -0.48 57.85
N ASN A 256 -35.29 -1.61 57.18
CA ASN A 256 -36.56 -2.32 57.28
C ASN A 256 -36.60 -3.04 58.64
N SER A 257 -37.25 -2.45 59.64
CA SER A 257 -37.27 -2.99 60.99
C SER A 257 -38.64 -3.55 61.35
N SER A 258 -38.67 -4.76 61.90
CA SER A 258 -39.87 -5.34 62.53
C SER A 258 -40.16 -4.76 63.92
N SER A 259 -39.32 -3.84 64.41
CA SER A 259 -39.47 -3.22 65.73
C SER A 259 -40.75 -2.38 65.80
N ASN A 260 -41.46 -2.46 66.93
CA ASN A 260 -42.61 -1.60 67.20
C ASN A 260 -42.17 -0.13 67.29
N ILE A 261 -42.50 0.67 66.28
CA ILE A 261 -42.19 2.11 66.20
C ILE A 261 -43.29 3.02 66.75
N THR A 262 -44.31 2.47 67.41
CA THR A 262 -45.44 3.24 67.94
C THR A 262 -44.95 4.32 68.89
N ASN A 263 -45.39 5.57 68.67
CA ASN A 263 -45.00 6.76 69.43
C ASN A 263 -43.50 7.09 69.45
N GLN A 264 -42.70 6.51 68.54
CA GLN A 264 -41.28 6.84 68.46
C GLN A 264 -41.04 8.18 67.75
N THR A 265 -40.05 8.92 68.24
CA THR A 265 -39.64 10.23 67.71
C THR A 265 -38.14 10.34 67.59
N ILE A 266 -37.68 11.02 66.54
CA ILE A 266 -36.28 11.39 66.32
C ILE A 266 -36.16 12.89 66.13
N GLN A 267 -35.18 13.50 66.78
CA GLN A 267 -34.72 14.86 66.53
C GLN A 267 -33.20 14.86 66.54
N ILE A 268 -32.58 15.55 65.58
CA ILE A 268 -31.13 15.78 65.54
C ILE A 268 -30.84 17.16 66.13
N ALA A 269 -29.82 17.24 66.99
CA ALA A 269 -29.33 18.50 67.52
C ALA A 269 -27.81 18.55 67.57
N ILE A 270 -27.28 19.77 67.53
CA ILE A 270 -25.95 20.07 68.08
C ILE A 270 -26.23 20.69 69.46
N ASN A 271 -25.86 20.00 70.54
CA ASN A 271 -26.31 20.32 71.89
C ASN A 271 -25.45 21.36 72.60
N GLN A 272 -24.18 21.46 72.26
CA GLN A 272 -23.21 22.28 72.96
C GLN A 272 -22.01 22.59 72.06
N THR A 273 -21.23 23.60 72.46
CA THR A 273 -20.01 24.02 71.73
C THR A 273 -19.02 22.87 71.53
N ALA A 274 -18.89 21.97 72.52
CA ALA A 274 -17.98 20.81 72.47
C ALA A 274 -18.34 19.76 71.39
N ASN A 275 -19.55 19.82 70.82
CA ASN A 275 -19.92 18.96 69.70
C ASN A 275 -19.18 19.36 68.39
N ILE A 276 -18.57 20.54 68.33
CA ILE A 276 -17.77 21.00 67.20
C ILE A 276 -16.32 21.13 67.67
N ASP A 277 -15.40 20.49 66.96
CA ASP A 277 -13.97 20.57 67.23
C ASP A 277 -13.24 21.27 66.08
N GLY A 278 -12.19 22.01 66.41
CA GLY A 278 -11.38 22.80 65.46
C GLY A 278 -11.69 24.30 65.43
N ALA A 279 -12.74 24.76 66.10
CA ALA A 279 -13.15 26.17 66.14
C ALA A 279 -13.77 26.58 67.48
N LYS A 280 -13.65 27.86 67.86
CA LYS A 280 -14.47 28.42 68.95
C LYS A 280 -15.84 28.79 68.38
N VAL A 281 -16.90 28.20 68.93
CA VAL A 281 -18.24 28.31 68.35
C VAL A 281 -19.10 29.31 69.11
N GLU A 282 -19.78 30.19 68.36
CA GLU A 282 -20.83 31.08 68.83
C GLU A 282 -22.19 30.64 68.27
N ALA A 283 -23.05 30.15 69.14
CA ALA A 283 -24.42 29.77 68.83
C ALA A 283 -25.27 29.72 70.10
N VAL A 284 -26.60 29.84 69.92
CA VAL A 284 -27.56 29.54 70.99
C VAL A 284 -27.89 28.05 70.92
N PHE A 285 -27.32 27.29 71.84
CA PHE A 285 -27.55 25.85 71.92
C PHE A 285 -28.77 25.51 72.80
N PRO A 286 -29.48 24.39 72.54
CA PRO A 286 -29.22 23.41 71.49
C PRO A 286 -29.76 23.84 70.12
N LEU A 287 -28.93 23.71 69.08
CA LEU A 287 -29.38 23.87 67.69
C LEU A 287 -30.10 22.61 67.25
N SER A 288 -31.43 22.59 67.39
CA SER A 288 -32.24 21.39 67.19
C SER A 288 -33.05 21.48 65.90
N GLY A 289 -32.96 20.45 65.06
CA GLY A 289 -33.83 20.30 63.89
C GLY A 289 -35.29 19.99 64.27
N GLY A 290 -36.13 19.71 63.27
CA GLY A 290 -37.49 19.26 63.50
C GLY A 290 -37.57 17.98 64.36
N THR A 291 -38.63 17.84 65.15
CA THR A 291 -38.97 16.55 65.78
C THR A 291 -39.85 15.75 64.84
N PHE A 292 -39.43 14.53 64.51
CA PHE A 292 -40.11 13.66 63.56
C PHE A 292 -40.72 12.45 64.25
N LYS A 293 -42.01 12.21 64.02
CA LYS A 293 -42.65 10.93 64.38
C LYS A 293 -42.27 9.85 63.36
N LEU A 294 -41.98 8.65 63.84
CA LEU A 294 -41.68 7.52 62.95
C LEU A 294 -42.96 6.81 62.53
N VAL A 295 -43.09 6.54 61.23
CA VAL A 295 -44.27 5.90 60.62
C VAL A 295 -43.84 4.69 59.81
N SER A 296 -44.63 3.61 59.83
CA SER A 296 -44.35 2.40 59.07
C SER A 296 -44.81 2.59 57.63
N GLY A 297 -43.90 2.33 56.69
CA GLY A 297 -44.17 2.45 55.27
C GLY A 297 -44.79 1.21 54.63
N GLY A 298 -44.92 0.10 55.37
CA GLY A 298 -45.23 -1.23 54.80
C GLY A 298 -46.51 -1.33 53.97
N ASN A 299 -47.46 -0.41 54.14
CA ASN A 299 -48.75 -0.44 53.43
C ASN A 299 -48.84 0.52 52.22
N PHE A 300 -47.81 1.35 51.98
CA PHE A 300 -47.84 2.34 50.89
C PHE A 300 -46.49 2.58 50.20
N LEU A 301 -45.40 2.01 50.71
CA LEU A 301 -44.11 1.99 50.02
C LEU A 301 -44.06 0.82 49.03
N GLY A 302 -43.51 1.08 47.84
CA GLY A 302 -43.07 0.02 46.94
C GLY A 302 -41.82 -0.67 47.50
N GLU A 303 -41.59 -1.91 47.10
CA GLU A 303 -40.35 -2.64 47.38
C GLU A 303 -39.64 -2.96 46.08
N VAL A 304 -38.39 -2.53 45.93
CA VAL A 304 -37.64 -2.72 44.69
C VAL A 304 -36.49 -3.68 44.88
N VAL A 305 -36.44 -4.71 44.05
CA VAL A 305 -35.30 -5.62 43.94
C VAL A 305 -34.65 -5.38 42.59
N ILE A 306 -33.33 -5.18 42.59
CA ILE A 306 -32.53 -4.98 41.38
C ILE A 306 -31.55 -6.14 41.29
N ARG A 307 -31.66 -6.93 40.22
CA ARG A 307 -30.77 -8.05 39.99
C ARG A 307 -30.05 -7.87 38.67
N GLU A 308 -28.73 -7.92 38.72
CA GLU A 308 -27.96 -8.14 37.51
C GLU A 308 -28.33 -9.49 36.90
N GLN A 309 -28.46 -9.51 35.58
CA GLN A 309 -28.73 -10.68 34.77
C GLN A 309 -27.52 -10.93 33.87
N SER A 310 -27.11 -12.19 33.72
CA SER A 310 -26.04 -12.51 32.79
C SER A 310 -26.38 -12.09 31.37
N LEU A 311 -25.37 -11.56 30.68
CA LEU A 311 -25.41 -11.18 29.28
C LEU A 311 -25.36 -12.36 28.30
N SER A 312 -25.32 -13.61 28.79
CA SER A 312 -24.98 -14.87 28.10
C SER A 312 -23.49 -15.18 28.06
N ILE A 313 -23.14 -16.47 28.13
CA ILE A 313 -21.76 -16.99 28.00
C ILE A 313 -21.05 -16.54 26.71
N SER A 314 -21.81 -16.25 25.65
CA SER A 314 -21.28 -15.77 24.37
C SER A 314 -20.90 -14.28 24.38
N ASN A 315 -21.18 -13.56 25.47
CA ASN A 315 -20.95 -12.13 25.60
C ASN A 315 -19.78 -11.78 26.54
N ASN A 316 -18.97 -12.76 26.93
CA ASN A 316 -17.77 -12.60 27.76
C ASN A 316 -16.62 -11.87 27.04
N GLU A 317 -16.77 -11.54 25.76
CA GLU A 317 -15.77 -10.87 24.95
C GLU A 317 -16.32 -9.62 24.25
N ALA A 318 -15.51 -8.57 24.26
CA ALA A 318 -15.77 -7.31 23.59
C ALA A 318 -14.67 -7.03 22.56
N ILE A 319 -15.00 -7.05 21.27
CA ILE A 319 -14.01 -6.80 20.22
C ILE A 319 -13.79 -5.29 20.07
N ILE A 320 -12.53 -4.85 20.12
CA ILE A 320 -12.16 -3.45 19.87
C ILE A 320 -12.72 -3.00 18.51
N GLY A 321 -13.35 -1.82 18.51
CA GLY A 321 -14.08 -1.22 17.41
C GLY A 321 -15.57 -1.58 17.35
N SER A 322 -16.05 -2.49 18.21
CA SER A 322 -17.48 -2.80 18.30
C SER A 322 -18.26 -1.59 18.82
N THR A 323 -19.35 -1.24 18.16
CA THR A 323 -20.29 -0.20 18.61
C THR A 323 -21.50 -0.82 19.30
N GLU A 324 -22.04 -0.13 20.30
CA GLU A 324 -23.25 -0.54 21.04
C GLU A 324 -23.18 -1.98 21.60
N LYS A 325 -21.99 -2.40 22.05
CA LYS A 325 -21.78 -3.70 22.70
C LYS A 325 -22.53 -3.72 24.04
N ASN A 326 -23.29 -4.77 24.30
CA ASN A 326 -23.89 -4.98 25.62
C ASN A 326 -22.78 -5.23 26.65
N VAL A 327 -22.73 -4.42 27.70
CA VAL A 327 -21.70 -4.45 28.75
C VAL A 327 -22.25 -4.57 30.19
N GLY A 328 -23.57 -4.65 30.34
CA GLY A 328 -24.24 -4.95 31.61
C GLY A 328 -25.74 -5.11 31.41
N LYS A 329 -26.43 -5.89 32.25
CA LYS A 329 -27.89 -6.08 32.16
C LYS A 329 -28.51 -6.23 33.54
N PHE A 330 -29.54 -5.44 33.83
CA PHE A 330 -30.13 -5.32 35.16
C PHE A 330 -31.66 -5.38 35.08
N ASN A 331 -32.27 -6.26 35.85
CA ASN A 331 -33.71 -6.31 36.03
C ASN A 331 -34.09 -5.57 37.32
N LEU A 332 -34.85 -4.49 37.19
CA LEU A 332 -35.49 -3.79 38.31
C LEU A 332 -36.92 -4.29 38.44
N ALA A 333 -37.29 -4.88 39.57
CA ALA A 333 -38.64 -5.34 39.85
C ALA A 333 -39.25 -4.59 41.04
N GLU A 334 -40.46 -4.06 40.87
CA GLU A 334 -41.32 -3.65 41.98
C GLU A 334 -42.06 -4.91 42.46
N THR A 335 -41.79 -5.33 43.68
CA THR A 335 -42.16 -6.65 44.21
C THR A 335 -43.27 -6.61 45.25
N SER A 336 -43.60 -5.45 45.81
CA SER A 336 -44.64 -5.39 46.85
C SER A 336 -46.05 -5.36 46.26
N THR A 337 -46.21 -4.98 44.99
CA THR A 337 -47.51 -4.77 44.30
C THR A 337 -48.35 -3.62 44.88
N ILE A 338 -47.76 -2.82 45.76
CA ILE A 338 -48.46 -1.76 46.51
C ILE A 338 -48.53 -0.46 45.71
N ALA A 339 -47.39 0.01 45.18
CA ALA A 339 -47.27 1.33 44.58
C ALA A 339 -46.33 1.33 43.38
N ASP A 340 -46.65 2.18 42.39
CA ASP A 340 -45.72 2.46 41.30
C ASP A 340 -44.44 3.09 41.86
N VAL A 341 -43.33 2.90 41.16
CA VAL A 341 -42.04 3.49 41.54
C VAL A 341 -41.43 4.25 40.37
N PHE A 342 -40.67 5.29 40.68
CA PHE A 342 -39.98 6.12 39.69
C PHE A 342 -38.47 6.05 39.90
N VAL A 343 -37.75 5.55 38.91
CA VAL A 343 -36.29 5.57 38.87
C VAL A 343 -35.84 6.97 38.47
N LYS A 344 -34.96 7.57 39.28
CA LYS A 344 -34.40 8.90 39.08
C LYS A 344 -32.92 8.84 38.72
N GLU A 345 -32.19 7.87 39.27
CA GLU A 345 -30.76 7.70 39.00
C GLU A 345 -30.33 6.24 39.18
N LEU A 346 -29.44 5.76 38.32
CA LEU A 346 -28.69 4.52 38.49
C LEU A 346 -27.20 4.84 38.35
N LYS A 347 -26.42 4.57 39.40
CA LYS A 347 -24.98 4.75 39.45
C LYS A 347 -24.29 3.39 39.43
N PHE A 348 -23.52 3.16 38.39
CA PHE A 348 -22.69 1.98 38.20
C PHE A 348 -21.22 2.29 38.44
N PHE A 349 -20.45 1.29 38.84
CA PHE A 349 -19.00 1.34 38.96
C PHE A 349 -18.38 0.19 38.17
N ASN A 350 -17.38 0.50 37.35
CA ASN A 350 -16.63 -0.53 36.64
C ASN A 350 -15.54 -1.13 37.56
N ASN A 351 -15.81 -2.31 38.11
CA ASN A 351 -14.84 -3.12 38.86
C ASN A 351 -13.73 -3.70 37.99
N GLY A 352 -13.91 -3.72 36.67
CA GLY A 352 -12.87 -4.08 35.71
C GLY A 352 -11.73 -3.06 35.65
N ASP A 353 -10.67 -3.38 34.92
CA ASP A 353 -9.50 -2.52 34.75
C ASP A 353 -9.57 -1.62 33.49
N ALA A 354 -10.61 -1.72 32.68
CA ALA A 354 -10.84 -0.81 31.55
C ALA A 354 -10.95 0.65 32.03
N ARG A 355 -10.18 1.54 31.37
CA ARG A 355 -10.09 2.97 31.67
C ARG A 355 -11.19 3.75 30.96
N ALA A 356 -11.45 4.98 31.42
CA ALA A 356 -12.45 5.86 30.81
C ALA A 356 -12.22 6.14 29.31
N THR A 357 -10.97 6.12 28.83
CA THR A 357 -10.63 6.34 27.41
C THR A 357 -10.81 5.11 26.53
N MET A 358 -11.03 3.93 27.11
CA MET A 358 -11.16 2.66 26.37
C MET A 358 -12.61 2.36 25.98
N LEU A 359 -13.57 3.06 26.59
CA LEU A 359 -15.00 2.85 26.43
C LEU A 359 -15.69 4.20 26.26
N ASP A 360 -16.58 4.32 25.28
CA ASP A 360 -17.33 5.56 25.07
C ASP A 360 -18.81 5.32 24.75
N ASN A 361 -19.57 6.42 24.70
CA ASN A 361 -20.94 6.48 24.22
C ASN A 361 -21.87 5.46 24.89
N PHE A 362 -21.90 5.52 26.22
CA PHE A 362 -22.74 4.65 27.02
C PHE A 362 -24.22 4.98 26.81
N LYS A 363 -25.03 3.94 26.59
CA LYS A 363 -26.48 4.05 26.46
C LYS A 363 -27.16 3.03 27.36
N LEU A 364 -28.31 3.41 27.91
CA LEU A 364 -29.16 2.50 28.66
C LEU A 364 -30.41 2.18 27.83
N LYS A 365 -30.60 0.91 27.50
CA LYS A 365 -31.70 0.41 26.68
C LYS A 365 -32.71 -0.36 27.54
N ASN A 366 -34.00 -0.07 27.44
CA ASN A 366 -35.06 -0.80 28.15
C ASN A 366 -35.49 -2.09 27.43
N SER A 367 -36.41 -2.85 28.01
CA SER A 367 -36.94 -4.10 27.43
C SER A 367 -37.68 -3.92 26.10
N ALA A 368 -38.22 -2.72 25.84
CA ALA A 368 -38.83 -2.35 24.56
C ALA A 368 -37.80 -1.98 23.47
N GLY A 369 -36.50 -1.99 23.79
CA GLY A 369 -35.43 -1.64 22.86
C GLY A 369 -35.15 -0.14 22.72
N GLN A 370 -35.79 0.71 23.53
CA GLN A 370 -35.65 2.16 23.50
C GLN A 370 -34.45 2.62 24.34
N ILE A 371 -33.70 3.61 23.85
CA ILE A 371 -32.66 4.27 24.64
C ILE A 371 -33.30 5.29 25.58
N VAL A 372 -33.17 5.05 26.88
CA VAL A 372 -33.86 5.83 27.93
C VAL A 372 -32.93 6.80 28.66
N ALA A 373 -31.62 6.59 28.55
CA ALA A 373 -30.59 7.48 29.06
C ALA A 373 -29.27 7.25 28.29
N ALA A 374 -28.40 8.26 28.24
CA ALA A 374 -27.09 8.17 27.62
C ALA A 374 -26.05 8.99 28.39
N VAL A 375 -24.80 8.53 28.38
CA VAL A 375 -23.65 9.17 29.03
C VAL A 375 -22.45 9.06 28.08
N GLY A 376 -21.73 10.16 27.86
CA GLY A 376 -20.65 10.19 26.87
C GLY A 376 -19.46 9.28 27.24
N GLN A 377 -19.10 9.20 28.51
CA GLN A 377 -17.90 8.48 28.99
C GLN A 377 -18.02 8.15 30.48
N LEU A 378 -17.22 7.18 30.95
CA LEU A 378 -17.01 6.97 32.39
C LEU A 378 -16.31 8.19 33.00
N THR A 379 -16.51 8.38 34.31
CA THR A 379 -15.65 9.30 35.08
C THR A 379 -14.25 8.71 35.25
N ASP A 380 -13.27 9.55 35.60
CA ASP A 380 -11.90 9.10 35.92
C ASP A 380 -11.88 8.11 37.10
N ASN A 381 -12.90 8.14 37.95
CA ASN A 381 -13.11 7.23 39.07
C ASN A 381 -13.87 5.96 38.67
N LYS A 382 -14.02 5.66 37.37
CA LYS A 382 -14.73 4.48 36.83
C LYS A 382 -16.24 4.43 37.14
N GLU A 383 -16.86 5.58 37.37
CA GLU A 383 -18.29 5.66 37.64
C GLU A 383 -19.08 5.98 36.36
N LEU A 384 -20.29 5.43 36.27
CA LEU A 384 -21.24 5.67 35.18
C LEU A 384 -22.62 5.99 35.78
N ILE A 385 -23.10 7.21 35.57
CA ILE A 385 -24.33 7.71 36.22
C ILE A 385 -25.39 8.01 35.17
N PHE A 386 -26.44 7.20 35.13
CA PHE A 386 -27.63 7.47 34.32
C PHE A 386 -28.68 8.19 35.15
N LYS A 387 -29.09 9.38 34.70
CA LYS A 387 -30.17 10.17 35.29
C LYS A 387 -31.41 10.08 34.43
N PHE A 388 -32.56 10.02 35.08
CA PHE A 388 -33.88 9.93 34.44
C PHE A 388 -34.72 11.12 34.87
N ASN A 389 -35.58 11.61 33.98
CA ASN A 389 -36.56 12.60 34.38
C ASN A 389 -37.58 11.95 35.33
N ASN A 390 -38.37 10.95 34.93
CA ASN A 390 -39.11 10.08 35.87
C ASN A 390 -39.39 8.70 35.21
N TYR A 391 -38.47 7.74 35.25
CA TYR A 391 -38.75 6.43 34.61
C TYR A 391 -39.69 5.60 35.48
N LYS A 392 -40.91 5.37 35.02
CA LYS A 392 -41.97 4.71 35.80
C LYS A 392 -41.91 3.18 35.64
N ILE A 393 -41.88 2.47 36.76
CA ILE A 393 -42.15 1.03 36.83
C ILE A 393 -43.49 0.87 37.57
N LYS A 394 -44.45 0.21 36.93
CA LYS A 394 -45.77 -0.04 37.54
C LYS A 394 -45.63 -1.03 38.70
N LYS A 395 -46.48 -0.89 39.70
CA LYS A 395 -46.56 -1.85 40.82
C LYS A 395 -46.66 -3.30 40.33
N GLY A 396 -45.91 -4.20 40.94
CA GLY A 396 -45.86 -5.63 40.57
C GLY A 396 -45.18 -5.94 39.22
N ASN A 397 -44.70 -4.94 38.49
CA ASN A 397 -43.99 -5.14 37.22
C ASN A 397 -42.48 -5.01 37.40
N ASN A 398 -41.75 -5.41 36.36
CA ASN A 398 -40.32 -5.21 36.26
C ASN A 398 -39.94 -4.51 34.95
N GLU A 399 -38.71 -4.00 34.90
CA GLU A 399 -38.06 -3.46 33.72
C GLU A 399 -36.64 -4.01 33.62
N THR A 400 -36.20 -4.32 32.40
CA THR A 400 -34.83 -4.76 32.15
C THR A 400 -34.06 -3.69 31.40
N PHE A 401 -32.99 -3.21 32.02
CA PHE A 401 -32.07 -2.27 31.42
C PHE A 401 -30.80 -2.97 30.94
N THR A 402 -30.39 -2.71 29.72
CA THR A 402 -29.11 -3.17 29.16
C THR A 402 -28.21 -1.97 28.94
N ILE A 403 -26.99 -2.02 29.49
CA ILE A 403 -25.94 -1.03 29.26
C ILE A 403 -25.26 -1.39 27.94
N LEU A 404 -25.19 -0.41 27.04
CA LEU A 404 -24.47 -0.49 25.77
C LEU A 404 -23.27 0.45 25.83
N ALA A 405 -22.14 0.06 25.24
CA ALA A 405 -20.95 0.91 25.10
C ALA A 405 -20.24 0.63 23.77
N ASN A 406 -19.51 1.61 23.26
CA ASN A 406 -18.52 1.36 22.21
C ASN A 406 -17.20 0.94 22.84
N ILE A 407 -16.49 0.03 22.17
CA ILE A 407 -15.20 -0.51 22.62
C ILE A 407 -14.10 0.17 21.81
N VAL A 408 -13.43 1.16 22.37
CA VAL A 408 -12.45 2.00 21.66
C VAL A 408 -11.05 1.39 21.69
N GLY A 409 -10.71 0.70 22.78
CA GLY A 409 -9.38 0.12 22.98
C GLY A 409 -9.27 -0.72 24.25
N GLY A 410 -8.04 -0.92 24.73
CA GLY A 410 -7.78 -1.68 25.96
C GLY A 410 -7.73 -3.20 25.80
N GLU A 411 -6.97 -3.72 24.83
CA GLU A 411 -6.77 -5.17 24.67
C GLU A 411 -6.37 -5.83 26.01
N LYS A 412 -7.06 -6.92 26.37
CA LYS A 412 -6.94 -7.68 27.64
C LYS A 412 -7.48 -6.99 28.88
N SER A 413 -7.92 -5.73 28.80
CA SER A 413 -8.66 -5.11 29.89
C SER A 413 -10.06 -5.71 30.01
N THR A 414 -10.68 -5.47 31.15
CA THR A 414 -11.91 -6.08 31.61
C THR A 414 -12.96 -5.02 31.91
N ILE A 415 -14.21 -5.37 31.61
CA ILE A 415 -15.39 -4.60 31.95
C ILE A 415 -16.22 -5.44 32.91
N ASN A 416 -16.58 -4.87 34.05
CA ASN A 416 -17.46 -5.47 35.05
C ASN A 416 -18.21 -4.32 35.74
N PHE A 417 -19.46 -4.09 35.36
CA PHE A 417 -20.27 -3.00 35.92
C PHE A 417 -21.12 -3.51 37.07
N ASN A 418 -20.87 -3.02 38.28
CA ASN A 418 -21.78 -3.22 39.41
C ASN A 418 -22.68 -2.00 39.57
N LEU A 419 -23.95 -2.21 39.88
CA LEU A 419 -24.82 -1.13 40.37
C LEU A 419 -24.46 -0.84 41.83
N GLU A 420 -23.97 0.37 42.11
CA GLU A 420 -23.61 0.80 43.46
C GLU A 420 -24.77 1.49 44.18
N LYS A 421 -25.47 2.38 43.47
CA LYS A 421 -26.56 3.19 44.04
C LYS A 421 -27.69 3.33 43.03
N ALA A 422 -28.92 3.23 43.51
CA ALA A 422 -30.12 3.54 42.76
C ALA A 422 -31.00 4.50 43.55
N LYS A 423 -31.35 5.64 42.93
CA LYS A 423 -32.30 6.60 43.48
C LYS A 423 -33.67 6.31 42.90
N ILE A 424 -34.53 5.74 43.74
CA ILE A 424 -35.88 5.34 43.36
C ILE A 424 -36.85 5.97 44.35
N VAL A 425 -37.90 6.60 43.85
CA VAL A 425 -38.94 7.23 44.67
C VAL A 425 -40.28 6.53 44.50
N ASN A 426 -41.12 6.58 45.52
CA ASN A 426 -42.48 6.02 45.47
C ASN A 426 -43.41 6.81 44.52
N SER A 427 -44.61 6.29 44.28
CA SER A 427 -45.62 6.85 43.34
C SER A 427 -46.05 8.29 43.61
N GLN A 428 -45.84 8.79 44.83
CA GLN A 428 -46.12 10.17 45.23
C GLN A 428 -44.88 11.09 45.13
N GLU A 429 -43.74 10.54 44.71
CA GLU A 429 -42.41 11.17 44.63
C GLU A 429 -41.91 11.77 45.96
N LYS A 430 -42.40 11.26 47.09
CA LYS A 430 -42.12 11.82 48.43
C LYS A 430 -41.03 11.08 49.18
N PHE A 431 -40.85 9.78 48.93
CA PHE A 431 -39.96 8.93 49.73
C PHE A 431 -38.97 8.21 48.83
N ASN A 432 -37.66 8.30 49.13
CA ASN A 432 -36.66 7.47 48.47
C ASN A 432 -36.68 6.07 49.08
N LEU A 433 -36.87 5.06 48.25
CA LEU A 433 -36.96 3.66 48.66
C LEU A 433 -35.56 3.05 48.82
N ASN A 434 -35.42 2.03 49.65
CA ASN A 434 -34.21 1.20 49.76
C ASN A 434 -34.29 0.02 48.77
N PRO A 435 -33.66 0.08 47.59
CA PRO A 435 -33.62 -1.08 46.71
C PRO A 435 -32.68 -2.16 47.26
N ASN A 436 -33.08 -3.42 47.13
CA ASN A 436 -32.19 -4.57 47.33
C ASN A 436 -31.42 -4.83 46.04
N ILE A 437 -30.11 -4.57 46.02
CA ILE A 437 -29.26 -4.70 44.83
C ILE A 437 -28.45 -5.99 44.92
N VAL A 438 -28.51 -6.80 43.86
CA VAL A 438 -27.71 -8.01 43.70
C VAL A 438 -26.94 -7.91 42.39
N ASN A 439 -25.61 -7.82 42.49
CA ASN A 439 -24.70 -7.84 41.35
C ASN A 439 -24.13 -9.26 41.16
N LEU A 440 -23.69 -9.56 39.95
CA LEU A 440 -22.96 -10.76 39.57
C LEU A 440 -21.46 -10.41 39.44
N ASP A 441 -20.61 -11.43 39.41
CA ASP A 441 -19.20 -11.27 39.04
C ASP A 441 -19.03 -11.59 37.54
N GLU A 442 -19.71 -10.81 36.68
CA GLU A 442 -19.64 -10.99 35.22
C GLU A 442 -18.51 -10.13 34.65
N ILE A 443 -17.51 -10.80 34.06
CA ILE A 443 -16.34 -10.14 33.46
C ILE A 443 -16.40 -10.28 31.95
N ILE A 444 -16.29 -9.15 31.25
CA ILE A 444 -16.13 -9.08 29.79
C ILE A 444 -14.69 -8.72 29.48
N ILE A 445 -13.98 -9.57 28.74
CA ILE A 445 -12.60 -9.33 28.31
C ILE A 445 -12.62 -8.60 26.97
N ILE A 446 -11.92 -7.46 26.92
CA ILE A 446 -11.71 -6.74 25.68
C ILE A 446 -10.65 -7.47 24.85
N LYS A 447 -10.99 -7.82 23.61
CA LYS A 447 -10.10 -8.50 22.66
C LYS A 447 -9.92 -7.68 21.39
N ARG A 448 -8.76 -7.87 20.77
CA ARG A 448 -8.45 -7.33 19.44
C ARG A 448 -8.61 -8.44 18.41
N GLN A 449 -9.09 -8.10 17.21
CA GLN A 449 -8.91 -8.94 16.03
C GLN A 449 -7.69 -8.44 15.25
N ALA A 450 -6.78 -9.36 14.90
CA ALA A 450 -5.60 -9.04 14.11
C ALA A 450 -5.97 -8.57 12.71
N ILE A 451 -5.11 -7.74 12.12
CA ILE A 451 -5.26 -7.32 10.73
C ILE A 451 -4.90 -8.50 9.82
N ALA A 452 -5.79 -8.82 8.88
CA ALA A 452 -5.52 -9.88 7.92
C ALA A 452 -4.83 -9.32 6.67
N VAL A 453 -3.87 -10.08 6.12
CA VAL A 453 -3.26 -9.81 4.81
C VAL A 453 -3.47 -11.00 3.91
N VAL A 454 -3.84 -10.73 2.67
CA VAL A 454 -3.99 -11.74 1.63
C VAL A 454 -3.09 -11.37 0.45
N ALA A 455 -2.22 -12.28 0.05
CA ALA A 455 -1.49 -12.15 -1.20
C ALA A 455 -2.45 -12.22 -2.40
N LYS A 456 -2.27 -11.30 -3.34
CA LYS A 456 -3.05 -11.22 -4.58
C LYS A 456 -2.20 -11.69 -5.75
N GLU A 457 -2.87 -12.24 -6.76
CA GLU A 457 -2.21 -12.70 -7.97
C GLU A 457 -1.47 -11.58 -8.70
N LEU A 458 -0.28 -11.88 -9.22
CA LEU A 458 0.52 -10.96 -10.04
C LEU A 458 0.09 -10.97 -11.51
N LYS A 459 -1.22 -10.76 -11.78
CA LYS A 459 -1.83 -10.89 -13.14
C LYS A 459 -1.15 -10.04 -14.23
N ALA A 460 -0.58 -8.89 -13.86
CA ALA A 460 0.11 -7.99 -14.81
C ALA A 460 1.52 -8.47 -15.20
N ASN A 461 2.06 -9.49 -14.53
CA ASN A 461 3.47 -9.86 -14.56
C ASN A 461 3.73 -11.33 -14.90
N ASN A 462 2.84 -11.96 -15.68
CA ASN A 462 3.04 -13.35 -16.11
C ASN A 462 4.31 -13.54 -16.95
N ASN A 463 4.85 -12.48 -17.57
CA ASN A 463 6.13 -12.46 -18.26
C ASN A 463 6.88 -11.17 -17.89
N VAL A 464 7.83 -11.26 -16.98
CA VAL A 464 8.67 -10.12 -16.59
C VAL A 464 10.04 -10.24 -17.21
N PHE A 465 10.54 -9.18 -17.81
CA PHE A 465 11.82 -9.20 -18.51
C PHE A 465 12.92 -8.49 -17.71
N ALA A 466 14.17 -8.94 -17.87
CA ALA A 466 15.32 -8.18 -17.38
C ALA A 466 15.32 -6.76 -17.97
N LYS A 467 15.69 -5.72 -17.19
CA LYS A 467 15.60 -4.28 -17.52
C LYS A 467 14.19 -3.66 -17.46
N GLN A 468 13.13 -4.46 -17.34
CA GLN A 468 11.77 -3.93 -17.30
C GLN A 468 11.57 -3.05 -16.06
N THR A 469 10.98 -1.86 -16.27
CA THR A 469 10.59 -0.93 -15.22
C THR A 469 9.11 -1.07 -14.88
N GLY A 470 8.69 -0.59 -13.69
CA GLY A 470 7.29 -0.62 -13.29
C GLY A 470 6.76 -2.02 -12.96
N VAL A 471 7.65 -2.95 -12.61
CA VAL A 471 7.31 -4.35 -12.35
C VAL A 471 6.76 -4.49 -10.93
N ILE A 472 5.51 -4.95 -10.80
CA ILE A 472 4.88 -5.33 -9.53
C ILE A 472 5.49 -6.65 -8.98
N ILE A 473 6.37 -6.55 -8.00
CA ILE A 473 7.05 -7.72 -7.40
C ILE A 473 6.30 -8.33 -6.21
N GLY A 474 5.24 -7.68 -5.73
CA GLY A 474 4.35 -8.18 -4.68
C GLY A 474 3.06 -7.38 -4.64
N ASN A 475 1.93 -8.06 -4.44
CA ASN A 475 0.60 -7.45 -4.40
C ASN A 475 -0.19 -8.02 -3.22
N PHE A 476 -0.68 -7.16 -2.33
CA PHE A 476 -1.27 -7.58 -1.05
C PHE A 476 -2.51 -6.77 -0.70
N GLU A 477 -3.54 -7.46 -0.21
CA GLU A 477 -4.76 -6.86 0.33
C GLU A 477 -4.72 -6.92 1.86
N ILE A 478 -4.69 -5.75 2.49
CA ILE A 478 -4.85 -5.57 3.93
C ILE A 478 -6.34 -5.41 4.22
N ARG A 479 -6.88 -6.24 5.11
CA ARG A 479 -8.29 -6.23 5.52
C ARG A 479 -8.41 -5.79 6.96
N ASN A 480 -9.01 -4.62 7.17
CA ASN A 480 -9.31 -4.08 8.48
C ASN A 480 -10.80 -4.14 8.77
N ASN A 481 -11.25 -5.12 9.55
CA ASN A 481 -12.67 -5.38 9.70
C ASN A 481 -13.36 -4.48 10.74
N ASN A 482 -12.66 -4.05 11.80
CA ASN A 482 -13.37 -3.71 13.04
C ASN A 482 -13.10 -2.32 13.60
N GLN A 483 -11.93 -1.73 13.39
CA GLN A 483 -11.57 -0.49 14.09
C GLN A 483 -10.88 0.50 13.16
N LYS A 484 -10.95 1.78 13.50
CA LYS A 484 -10.15 2.80 12.83
C LYS A 484 -8.71 2.73 13.36
N ILE A 485 -7.75 2.73 12.44
CA ILE A 485 -6.33 2.58 12.76
C ILE A 485 -5.47 3.54 11.95
N ASN A 486 -4.28 3.83 12.46
CA ASN A 486 -3.21 4.51 11.74
C ASN A 486 -2.10 3.50 11.49
N LEU A 487 -1.90 3.13 10.22
CA LEU A 487 -0.83 2.23 9.80
C LEU A 487 0.50 2.97 9.88
N GLU A 488 1.45 2.45 10.67
CA GLU A 488 2.76 3.08 10.85
C GLU A 488 3.78 2.53 9.86
N SER A 489 3.85 1.20 9.72
CA SER A 489 4.82 0.57 8.82
C SER A 489 4.48 -0.86 8.43
N PHE A 490 5.02 -1.29 7.30
CA PHE A 490 4.93 -2.66 6.78
C PHE A 490 6.31 -3.29 6.65
N GLY A 491 6.43 -4.55 7.07
CA GLY A 491 7.66 -5.34 6.96
C GLY A 491 7.62 -6.31 5.80
N PHE A 492 8.65 -6.30 4.95
CA PHE A 492 8.77 -7.17 3.77
C PHE A 492 10.10 -7.91 3.73
N SER A 493 10.10 -9.15 3.26
CA SER A 493 11.30 -9.94 2.96
C SER A 493 11.27 -10.39 1.51
N LEU A 494 12.45 -10.73 0.98
CA LEU A 494 12.62 -11.24 -0.37
C LEU A 494 13.14 -12.68 -0.32
N GLU A 495 12.42 -13.59 -0.96
CA GLU A 495 12.92 -14.92 -1.34
C GLU A 495 13.27 -14.90 -2.84
N LYS A 496 14.35 -15.58 -3.22
CA LYS A 496 14.85 -15.68 -4.61
C LYS A 496 15.56 -17.01 -4.84
N SER A 497 15.85 -17.39 -6.09
CA SER A 497 16.71 -18.56 -6.35
C SER A 497 18.13 -18.32 -5.79
N SER A 498 18.86 -19.42 -5.54
CA SER A 498 20.21 -19.38 -4.95
C SER A 498 21.21 -18.50 -5.72
N VAL A 499 21.16 -18.54 -7.05
CA VAL A 499 22.08 -17.81 -7.95
C VAL A 499 21.52 -16.48 -8.47
N THR A 500 20.25 -16.18 -8.22
CA THR A 500 19.62 -14.93 -8.69
C THR A 500 20.26 -13.73 -7.97
N PRO A 501 20.66 -12.65 -8.67
CA PRO A 501 21.16 -11.43 -8.03
C PRO A 501 20.11 -10.77 -7.13
N ASN A 502 20.54 -9.99 -6.12
CA ASN A 502 19.61 -9.16 -5.35
C ASN A 502 18.95 -8.11 -6.23
N LEU A 503 17.78 -7.64 -5.81
CA LEU A 503 17.23 -6.38 -6.34
C LEU A 503 18.13 -5.25 -5.85
N THR A 504 18.62 -4.40 -6.76
CA THR A 504 19.48 -3.26 -6.41
C THR A 504 18.76 -1.91 -6.57
N GLU A 505 17.72 -1.90 -7.40
CA GLU A 505 16.94 -0.71 -7.74
C GLU A 505 15.97 -0.33 -6.61
N THR A 506 15.51 0.93 -6.62
CA THR A 506 14.52 1.39 -5.65
C THR A 506 13.21 0.61 -5.78
N VAL A 507 12.67 0.18 -4.64
CA VAL A 507 11.36 -0.46 -4.53
C VAL A 507 10.39 0.55 -3.94
N TYR A 508 9.29 0.78 -4.66
CA TYR A 508 8.22 1.67 -4.25
C TYR A 508 7.04 0.87 -3.69
N LEU A 509 6.56 1.26 -2.53
CA LEU A 509 5.31 0.78 -1.98
C LEU A 509 4.19 1.75 -2.39
N VAL A 510 3.23 1.26 -3.15
CA VAL A 510 2.16 2.09 -3.71
C VAL A 510 0.77 1.55 -3.40
N ASN A 511 -0.22 2.44 -3.40
CA ASN A 511 -1.61 2.06 -3.54
C ASN A 511 -1.85 1.46 -4.93
N TYR A 512 -2.44 0.28 -4.99
CA TYR A 512 -2.66 -0.42 -6.26
C TYR A 512 -3.60 0.32 -7.22
N TYR A 513 -4.63 0.98 -6.69
CA TYR A 513 -5.65 1.63 -7.51
C TYR A 513 -5.31 3.08 -7.87
N THR A 514 -4.73 3.84 -6.94
CA THR A 514 -4.46 5.27 -7.14
C THR A 514 -3.04 5.56 -7.63
N GLY A 515 -2.11 4.61 -7.47
CA GLY A 515 -0.69 4.82 -7.75
C GLY A 515 0.02 5.72 -6.73
N GLU A 516 -0.67 6.14 -5.66
CA GLU A 516 -0.09 6.93 -4.58
C GLU A 516 1.08 6.19 -3.93
N VAL A 517 2.23 6.86 -3.79
CA VAL A 517 3.43 6.27 -3.18
C VAL A 517 3.37 6.48 -1.67
N TYR A 518 3.31 5.39 -0.91
CA TYR A 518 3.34 5.44 0.56
C TYR A 518 4.76 5.46 1.12
N GLY A 519 5.70 4.82 0.42
CA GLY A 519 7.09 4.76 0.84
C GLY A 519 7.97 4.14 -0.23
N ASN A 520 9.27 4.20 -0.02
CA ASN A 520 10.25 3.56 -0.88
C ASN A 520 11.50 3.16 -0.08
N PHE A 521 12.26 2.23 -0.62
CA PHE A 521 13.52 1.76 -0.05
C PHE A 521 14.42 1.21 -1.16
N SER A 522 15.74 1.16 -0.93
CA SER A 522 16.66 0.50 -1.86
C SER A 522 16.45 -1.02 -1.82
N GLY A 523 16.34 -1.66 -2.99
CA GLY A 523 16.22 -3.11 -3.10
C GLY A 523 17.35 -3.87 -2.40
N ASP A 524 18.56 -3.29 -2.34
CA ASP A 524 19.72 -3.90 -1.67
C ASP A 524 19.45 -4.15 -0.18
N SER A 525 18.52 -3.41 0.41
CA SER A 525 18.12 -3.56 1.81
C SER A 525 17.58 -4.96 2.13
N PHE A 526 17.03 -5.68 1.13
CA PHE A 526 16.59 -7.07 1.32
C PHE A 526 17.73 -8.03 1.65
N SER A 527 18.97 -7.71 1.28
CA SER A 527 20.14 -8.53 1.62
C SER A 527 20.45 -8.55 3.13
N ASN A 528 19.96 -7.54 3.86
CA ASN A 528 20.10 -7.43 5.32
C ASN A 528 18.92 -8.07 6.09
N GLY A 529 17.98 -8.71 5.39
CA GLY A 529 16.78 -9.33 5.97
C GLY A 529 15.50 -8.55 5.68
N ALA A 530 14.57 -8.57 6.65
CA ALA A 530 13.28 -7.90 6.51
C ALA A 530 13.44 -6.36 6.51
N VAL A 531 12.83 -5.71 5.52
CA VAL A 531 12.81 -4.25 5.37
C VAL A 531 11.50 -3.70 5.92
N LEU A 532 11.60 -2.68 6.76
CA LEU A 532 10.44 -1.96 7.30
C LEU A 532 10.22 -0.65 6.54
N VAL A 533 9.03 -0.48 5.97
CA VAL A 533 8.64 0.71 5.20
C VAL A 533 7.68 1.55 6.01
N SER A 534 8.04 2.81 6.29
CA SER A 534 7.17 3.77 6.97
C SER A 534 5.99 4.17 6.07
N LEU A 535 4.81 4.35 6.68
CA LEU A 535 3.56 4.76 6.04
C LEU A 535 3.09 6.15 6.49
N ASN A 536 3.86 6.81 7.36
CA ASN A 536 3.55 8.15 7.89
C ASN A 536 2.12 8.25 8.48
N ASP A 537 1.74 7.26 9.29
CA ASP A 537 0.44 7.19 9.98
C ASP A 537 -0.78 7.17 9.03
N LEU A 538 -0.69 6.40 7.94
CA LEU A 538 -1.76 6.24 6.97
C LEU A 538 -3.06 5.75 7.65
N LYS A 539 -4.12 6.53 7.53
CA LYS A 539 -5.42 6.23 8.17
C LYS A 539 -6.18 5.16 7.39
N LEU A 540 -6.63 4.12 8.10
CA LEU A 540 -7.52 3.10 7.56
C LEU A 540 -8.78 3.02 8.43
N THR A 541 -9.95 3.23 7.82
CA THR A 541 -11.23 3.16 8.53
C THR A 541 -11.68 1.72 8.75
N ALA A 542 -12.61 1.50 9.68
CA ALA A 542 -13.17 0.17 9.91
C ALA A 542 -13.90 -0.34 8.66
N LYS A 543 -13.77 -1.64 8.37
CA LYS A 543 -14.33 -2.34 7.20
C LYS A 543 -13.76 -1.89 5.85
N GLN A 544 -12.65 -1.15 5.85
CA GLN A 544 -11.96 -0.72 4.65
C GLN A 544 -10.81 -1.68 4.32
N ASN A 545 -10.74 -2.10 3.06
CA ASN A 545 -9.60 -2.85 2.54
C ASN A 545 -8.62 -1.89 1.85
N LEU A 546 -7.32 -2.14 2.03
CA LEU A 546 -6.25 -1.42 1.34
C LEU A 546 -5.49 -2.43 0.48
N ILE A 547 -5.38 -2.17 -0.82
CA ILE A 547 -4.56 -2.99 -1.71
C ILE A 547 -3.28 -2.22 -2.03
N ILE A 548 -2.15 -2.84 -1.71
CA ILE A 548 -0.82 -2.30 -1.98
C ILE A 548 -0.08 -3.12 -3.02
N SER A 549 0.88 -2.49 -3.67
CA SER A 549 1.83 -3.18 -4.53
C SER A 549 3.25 -2.67 -4.29
N LEU A 550 4.22 -3.58 -4.38
CA LEU A 550 5.63 -3.24 -4.44
C LEU A 550 6.05 -3.19 -5.91
N ILE A 551 6.62 -2.08 -6.34
CA ILE A 551 6.99 -1.83 -7.74
C ILE A 551 8.48 -1.51 -7.82
N THR A 552 9.19 -2.13 -8.77
CA THR A 552 10.61 -1.82 -9.02
C THR A 552 11.00 -2.03 -10.48
N LYS A 553 12.29 -1.89 -10.78
CA LYS A 553 12.93 -2.26 -12.04
C LYS A 553 13.73 -3.56 -11.84
N ILE A 554 13.64 -4.48 -12.79
CA ILE A 554 14.42 -5.72 -12.76
C ILE A 554 15.82 -5.48 -13.33
N GLY A 555 16.84 -5.95 -12.62
CA GLY A 555 18.25 -5.78 -13.00
C GLY A 555 18.65 -6.57 -14.26
N ASP A 556 19.77 -6.17 -14.86
CA ASP A 556 20.24 -6.67 -16.15
C ASP A 556 20.85 -8.09 -16.07
N ASN A 557 21.46 -8.40 -14.92
CA ASN A 557 22.24 -9.61 -14.68
C ASN A 557 21.39 -10.82 -14.23
N VAL A 558 20.07 -10.71 -14.31
CA VAL A 558 19.14 -11.78 -13.91
C VAL A 558 19.04 -12.82 -15.04
N ALA A 559 19.16 -14.12 -14.74
CA ALA A 559 19.10 -15.19 -15.73
C ALA A 559 17.65 -15.53 -16.13
N ASN A 560 17.47 -16.19 -17.28
CA ASN A 560 16.16 -16.71 -17.67
C ASN A 560 15.70 -17.79 -16.68
N GLY A 561 14.49 -17.67 -16.14
CA GLY A 561 13.93 -18.59 -15.15
C GLY A 561 14.28 -18.28 -13.70
N ASP A 562 15.13 -17.27 -13.44
CA ASP A 562 15.31 -16.73 -12.08
C ASP A 562 13.98 -16.23 -11.53
N TYR A 563 13.80 -16.27 -10.21
CA TYR A 563 12.58 -15.76 -9.60
C TYR A 563 12.84 -14.92 -8.36
N TYR A 564 11.89 -14.02 -8.12
CA TYR A 564 11.73 -13.24 -6.90
C TYR A 564 10.36 -13.55 -6.28
N LYS A 565 10.27 -13.53 -4.95
CA LYS A 565 9.01 -13.74 -4.22
C LYS A 565 9.02 -12.91 -2.94
N ILE A 566 8.09 -11.97 -2.85
CA ILE A 566 7.97 -11.09 -1.67
C ILE A 566 7.16 -11.78 -0.59
N ILE A 567 7.62 -11.65 0.65
CA ILE A 567 6.91 -12.10 1.86
C ILE A 567 6.54 -10.86 2.67
N PHE A 568 5.27 -10.69 2.98
CA PHE A 568 4.79 -9.64 3.88
C PHE A 568 4.84 -10.19 5.31
N ASN A 569 5.84 -9.77 6.09
CA ASN A 569 6.14 -10.34 7.40
C ASN A 569 5.22 -9.81 8.50
N ASN A 570 5.09 -8.48 8.63
CA ASN A 570 4.39 -7.87 9.76
C ASN A 570 3.79 -6.50 9.44
N ILE A 571 2.73 -6.14 10.16
CA ILE A 571 2.08 -4.82 10.11
C ILE A 571 2.21 -4.15 11.46
N ASN A 572 2.70 -2.91 11.48
CA ASN A 572 2.75 -2.08 12.67
C ASN A 572 1.75 -0.93 12.54
N TYR A 573 0.96 -0.68 13.58
CA TYR A 573 -0.09 0.32 13.55
C TYR A 573 -0.49 0.81 14.95
N ARG A 574 -1.22 1.92 15.01
CA ARG A 574 -1.89 2.39 16.22
C ARG A 574 -3.41 2.33 16.09
N SER A 575 -4.07 1.94 17.16
CA SER A 575 -5.52 2.13 17.33
C SER A 575 -5.86 3.60 17.61
N GLU A 576 -7.15 3.92 17.59
CA GLU A 576 -7.66 5.27 17.83
C GLU A 576 -7.34 5.80 19.24
N ASP A 577 -7.21 4.92 20.24
CA ASP A 577 -6.75 5.26 21.60
C ASP A 577 -5.22 5.46 21.72
N GLY A 578 -4.48 5.29 20.61
CA GLY A 578 -3.02 5.48 20.53
C GLY A 578 -2.17 4.25 20.91
N ALA A 579 -2.78 3.12 21.26
CA ALA A 579 -2.05 1.89 21.57
C ALA A 579 -1.34 1.34 20.32
N TYR A 580 -0.10 0.89 20.50
CA TYR A 580 0.75 0.36 19.42
C TYR A 580 0.63 -1.16 19.31
N PHE A 581 0.44 -1.65 18.10
CA PHE A 581 0.36 -3.08 17.78
C PHE A 581 1.32 -3.45 16.65
N SER A 582 1.81 -4.69 16.71
CA SER A 582 2.63 -5.31 15.67
C SER A 582 2.09 -6.72 15.42
N ASP A 583 1.42 -6.92 14.29
CA ASP A 583 0.86 -8.21 13.87
C ASP A 583 1.84 -8.92 12.95
N ILE A 584 2.21 -10.14 13.30
CA ILE A 584 2.95 -11.04 12.42
C ILE A 584 1.94 -11.68 11.46
N VAL A 585 2.22 -11.59 10.16
CA VAL A 585 1.31 -12.07 9.10
C VAL A 585 1.95 -13.13 8.21
N ASN A 586 3.22 -12.97 7.83
CA ASN A 586 3.96 -13.87 6.96
C ASN A 586 3.20 -14.31 5.69
N SER A 587 2.48 -13.38 5.06
CA SER A 587 1.74 -13.64 3.81
C SER A 587 2.74 -13.74 2.65
N VAL A 588 2.82 -14.91 2.03
CA VAL A 588 3.73 -15.17 0.90
C VAL A 588 3.08 -14.75 -0.41
N GLY A 589 3.72 -13.84 -1.15
CA GLY A 589 3.30 -13.43 -2.48
C GLY A 589 3.60 -14.48 -3.55
N ASP A 590 3.09 -14.24 -4.76
CA ASP A 590 3.38 -15.11 -5.92
C ASP A 590 4.84 -15.04 -6.33
N ARG A 591 5.31 -16.11 -6.98
CA ARG A 591 6.62 -16.15 -7.61
C ARG A 591 6.61 -15.33 -8.91
N LEU A 592 7.47 -14.32 -8.96
CA LEU A 592 7.77 -13.55 -10.15
C LEU A 592 8.90 -14.23 -10.91
N ILE A 593 8.62 -14.81 -12.07
CA ILE A 593 9.64 -15.44 -12.92
C ILE A 593 10.16 -14.41 -13.93
N VAL A 594 11.48 -14.28 -14.02
CA VAL A 594 12.15 -13.39 -14.96
C VAL A 594 12.50 -14.16 -16.23
N SER A 595 12.05 -13.61 -17.36
CA SER A 595 12.28 -14.12 -18.70
C SER A 595 13.33 -13.29 -19.44
N LYS A 596 14.10 -13.95 -20.30
CA LYS A 596 14.93 -13.31 -21.33
C LYS A 596 14.60 -13.92 -22.69
N SER A 597 14.27 -13.06 -23.66
CA SER A 597 14.09 -13.48 -25.04
C SER A 597 15.45 -13.78 -25.65
N ASN A 598 15.75 -15.07 -25.81
CA ASN A 598 16.97 -15.54 -26.46
C ASN A 598 16.65 -16.05 -27.86
N ILE A 599 17.47 -15.68 -28.83
CA ILE A 599 17.47 -16.25 -30.17
C ILE A 599 18.76 -17.04 -30.35
N TYR A 600 18.66 -18.18 -31.01
CA TYR A 600 19.80 -18.97 -31.47
C TYR A 600 19.77 -19.08 -32.99
N LEU A 601 20.94 -18.91 -33.59
CA LEU A 601 21.15 -19.04 -35.03
C LEU A 601 21.95 -20.31 -35.32
N TYR A 602 21.61 -20.99 -36.41
CA TYR A 602 22.34 -22.17 -36.88
C TYR A 602 22.46 -22.16 -38.40
N PRO A 603 23.56 -22.70 -38.97
CA PRO A 603 23.61 -22.99 -40.39
C PRO A 603 22.56 -24.05 -40.74
N ASN A 604 21.92 -23.93 -41.90
CA ASN A 604 20.94 -24.92 -42.36
C ASN A 604 21.49 -25.72 -43.54
N ASN A 605 21.64 -27.04 -43.36
CA ASN A 605 22.16 -27.95 -44.36
C ASN A 605 21.15 -28.30 -45.46
N ASN A 606 19.88 -27.85 -45.36
CA ASN A 606 18.85 -28.08 -46.38
C ASN A 606 19.23 -27.53 -47.77
N LEU A 607 20.12 -26.54 -47.85
CA LEU A 607 20.72 -26.12 -49.13
C LEU A 607 21.80 -27.10 -49.62
N GLY A 608 22.59 -27.70 -48.74
CA GLY A 608 23.78 -28.46 -49.11
C GLY A 608 24.74 -27.69 -50.03
N GLU A 609 25.68 -28.40 -50.66
CA GLU A 609 26.37 -27.87 -51.85
C GLU A 609 25.41 -27.95 -53.04
N GLN A 610 24.57 -26.93 -53.19
CA GLN A 610 23.68 -26.79 -54.35
C GLN A 610 24.39 -26.07 -55.49
N ILE A 611 24.29 -26.66 -56.68
CA ILE A 611 24.74 -26.04 -57.94
C ILE A 611 23.54 -25.32 -58.55
N PHE A 612 23.61 -23.99 -58.63
CA PHE A 612 22.71 -23.21 -59.47
C PHE A 612 23.37 -22.87 -60.78
N ILE A 613 22.55 -22.49 -61.76
CA ILE A 613 23.05 -22.08 -63.06
C ILE A 613 23.09 -20.56 -63.16
N LYS A 614 24.18 -20.03 -63.71
CA LYS A 614 24.32 -18.60 -64.02
C LYS A 614 23.20 -18.13 -64.95
N GLY A 615 22.50 -17.06 -64.58
CA GLY A 615 21.33 -16.53 -65.30
C GLY A 615 20.00 -16.96 -64.70
N GLN A 616 20.00 -17.86 -63.72
CA GLN A 616 18.79 -18.29 -63.02
C GLN A 616 18.26 -17.17 -62.11
N LYS A 617 16.93 -17.05 -62.04
CA LYS A 617 16.22 -16.06 -61.24
C LYS A 617 15.62 -16.69 -59.99
N ASN A 618 15.51 -15.91 -58.91
CA ASN A 618 14.95 -16.25 -57.60
C ASN A 618 15.57 -17.51 -56.98
N ILE A 619 16.90 -17.63 -57.05
CA ILE A 619 17.64 -18.72 -56.44
C ILE A 619 17.93 -18.45 -54.97
N LYS A 620 17.99 -19.49 -54.15
CA LYS A 620 18.29 -19.40 -52.72
C LYS A 620 19.81 -19.47 -52.52
N ILE A 621 20.44 -18.33 -52.21
CA ILE A 621 21.89 -18.20 -52.09
C ILE A 621 22.42 -18.36 -50.65
N ALA A 622 21.55 -18.35 -49.64
CA ALA A 622 21.89 -18.74 -48.26
C ALA A 622 20.65 -19.17 -47.47
N ASN A 623 20.87 -20.03 -46.46
CA ASN A 623 19.83 -20.57 -45.59
C ASN A 623 20.37 -20.77 -44.18
N PHE A 624 19.64 -20.24 -43.20
CA PHE A 624 19.94 -20.36 -41.77
C PHE A 624 18.69 -20.84 -41.04
N ILE A 625 18.88 -21.43 -39.88
CA ILE A 625 17.82 -21.70 -38.92
C ILE A 625 17.87 -20.62 -37.85
N ILE A 626 16.70 -20.14 -37.47
CA ILE A 626 16.52 -19.27 -36.32
C ILE A 626 15.53 -19.90 -35.35
N GLU A 627 15.90 -19.93 -34.07
CA GLU A 627 15.16 -20.56 -32.99
C GLU A 627 15.01 -19.58 -31.82
N ALA A 628 13.79 -19.37 -31.35
CA ALA A 628 13.54 -18.60 -30.13
C ALA A 628 13.46 -19.54 -28.92
N ALA A 629 14.15 -19.21 -27.84
CA ALA A 629 14.02 -19.91 -26.58
C ALA A 629 12.64 -19.70 -25.94
N ALA A 630 12.34 -20.50 -24.91
CA ALA A 630 11.23 -20.25 -24.01
C ALA A 630 11.48 -18.94 -23.23
N GLY A 631 10.52 -18.01 -23.24
CA GLY A 631 10.61 -16.75 -22.47
C GLY A 631 9.77 -15.59 -23.00
N GLY A 632 9.45 -15.57 -24.30
CA GLY A 632 8.65 -14.51 -24.93
C GLY A 632 8.67 -14.58 -26.47
N ASP A 633 7.62 -14.08 -27.12
CA ASP A 633 7.59 -13.93 -28.58
C ASP A 633 8.61 -12.87 -28.99
N THR A 634 9.45 -13.16 -29.98
CA THR A 634 10.52 -12.26 -30.38
C THR A 634 10.24 -11.64 -31.75
N LYS A 635 10.23 -10.32 -31.81
CA LYS A 635 10.06 -9.54 -33.04
C LYS A 635 11.42 -9.20 -33.64
N ILE A 636 11.65 -9.67 -34.86
CA ILE A 636 12.86 -9.40 -35.65
C ILE A 636 12.59 -8.19 -36.54
N THR A 637 13.47 -7.19 -36.43
CA THR A 637 13.32 -5.90 -37.12
C THR A 637 14.41 -5.59 -38.14
N GLY A 638 15.56 -6.27 -38.07
CA GLY A 638 16.66 -6.08 -39.00
C GLY A 638 17.53 -7.34 -39.12
N LEU A 639 18.10 -7.54 -40.31
CA LEU A 639 19.05 -8.60 -40.61
C LEU A 639 20.23 -8.00 -41.39
N THR A 640 21.45 -8.33 -41.00
CA THR A 640 22.64 -7.95 -41.76
C THR A 640 23.45 -9.19 -42.10
N PHE A 641 23.79 -9.33 -43.38
CA PHE A 641 24.65 -10.40 -43.86
C PHE A 641 25.95 -9.84 -44.41
N SER A 642 27.06 -10.41 -43.96
CA SER A 642 28.39 -10.14 -44.50
C SER A 642 28.83 -11.30 -45.40
N ARG A 643 29.90 -11.06 -46.15
CA ARG A 643 30.54 -12.09 -46.97
C ARG A 643 31.14 -13.20 -46.09
N GLY A 644 30.91 -14.47 -46.45
CA GLY A 644 31.61 -15.62 -45.85
C GLY A 644 33.10 -15.66 -46.23
N ASP A 645 33.89 -16.43 -45.48
CA ASP A 645 35.36 -16.34 -45.50
C ASP A 645 35.97 -16.65 -46.88
N SER A 646 35.38 -17.55 -47.67
CA SER A 646 35.83 -17.90 -49.03
C SER A 646 34.83 -17.55 -50.15
N SER A 647 33.89 -16.63 -49.91
CA SER A 647 32.83 -16.31 -50.86
C SER A 647 33.26 -15.35 -51.97
N GLY A 648 32.72 -15.53 -53.18
CA GLY A 648 32.67 -14.50 -54.21
C GLY A 648 31.93 -13.24 -53.72
N ILE A 649 32.18 -12.11 -54.39
CA ILE A 649 31.55 -10.83 -54.05
C ILE A 649 30.12 -10.79 -54.62
N ILE A 650 29.14 -10.64 -53.72
CA ILE A 650 27.71 -10.54 -54.06
C ILE A 650 27.38 -9.07 -54.34
N SER A 651 27.53 -8.65 -55.60
CA SER A 651 27.23 -7.29 -56.05
C SER A 651 26.54 -7.27 -57.41
N PHE A 652 25.91 -6.14 -57.73
CA PHE A 652 25.28 -5.89 -59.02
C PHE A 652 26.29 -5.96 -60.17
N THR A 653 27.48 -5.40 -59.95
CA THR A 653 28.59 -5.43 -60.92
C THR A 653 29.18 -6.82 -61.17
N ASN A 654 28.86 -7.79 -60.30
CA ASN A 654 29.25 -9.20 -60.45
C ASN A 654 28.12 -10.10 -60.95
N GLY A 655 26.95 -9.52 -61.27
CA GLY A 655 25.83 -10.22 -61.87
C GLY A 655 24.76 -10.67 -60.87
N PHE A 656 24.67 -10.09 -59.67
CA PHE A 656 23.57 -10.35 -58.73
C PHE A 656 22.55 -9.22 -58.71
N SER A 657 21.26 -9.54 -58.71
CA SER A 657 20.18 -8.55 -58.61
C SER A 657 19.00 -9.06 -57.81
N ASN A 658 18.08 -8.16 -57.44
CA ASN A 658 16.82 -8.49 -56.76
C ASN A 658 16.97 -9.34 -55.48
N LEU A 659 17.90 -8.96 -54.61
CA LEU A 659 18.14 -9.67 -53.35
C LEU A 659 17.01 -9.44 -52.35
N TYR A 660 16.57 -10.48 -51.66
CA TYR A 660 15.70 -10.35 -50.49
C TYR A 660 15.95 -11.48 -49.49
N ALA A 661 15.78 -11.17 -48.21
CA ALA A 661 15.70 -12.19 -47.17
C ALA A 661 14.23 -12.51 -46.85
N SER A 662 13.99 -13.69 -46.31
CA SER A 662 12.66 -14.12 -45.89
C SER A 662 12.75 -15.00 -44.66
N ILE A 663 11.82 -14.83 -43.74
CA ILE A 663 11.64 -15.69 -42.57
C ILE A 663 10.20 -16.20 -42.58
N GLY A 664 10.02 -17.52 -42.68
CA GLY A 664 8.71 -18.12 -42.97
C GLY A 664 8.11 -17.54 -44.26
N SER A 665 6.88 -17.03 -44.19
CA SER A 665 6.20 -16.39 -45.31
C SER A 665 6.53 -14.89 -45.49
N THR A 666 7.21 -14.27 -44.53
CA THR A 666 7.47 -12.83 -44.54
C THR A 666 8.76 -12.54 -45.32
N LYS A 667 8.69 -11.63 -46.29
CA LYS A 667 9.83 -11.21 -47.12
C LYS A 667 10.26 -9.79 -46.77
N THR A 668 11.56 -9.51 -46.86
CA THR A 668 12.10 -8.16 -46.78
C THR A 668 11.81 -7.39 -48.07
N LYS A 669 12.07 -6.08 -48.06
CA LYS A 669 12.14 -5.31 -49.29
C LYS A 669 13.25 -5.85 -50.20
N VAL A 670 13.00 -5.84 -51.50
CA VAL A 670 13.96 -6.29 -52.52
C VAL A 670 15.03 -5.21 -52.75
N ILE A 671 16.31 -5.60 -52.61
CA ILE A 671 17.48 -4.82 -53.01
C ILE A 671 17.71 -5.10 -54.50
N LYS A 672 17.28 -4.18 -55.37
CA LYS A 672 17.39 -4.35 -56.83
C LYS A 672 18.85 -4.48 -57.29
N ALA A 673 19.75 -3.69 -56.71
CA ALA A 673 21.17 -3.65 -57.06
C ALA A 673 22.04 -3.60 -55.77
N PRO A 674 22.66 -4.73 -55.36
CA PRO A 674 23.53 -4.75 -54.18
C PRO A 674 24.92 -4.18 -54.49
N TYR A 675 25.43 -3.26 -53.66
CA TYR A 675 26.77 -2.65 -53.83
C TYR A 675 27.64 -2.65 -52.57
N GLY A 676 27.09 -3.00 -51.41
CA GLY A 676 27.81 -3.00 -50.12
C GLY A 676 28.56 -4.31 -49.84
N SER A 677 29.56 -4.25 -48.96
CA SER A 677 30.19 -5.44 -48.36
C SER A 677 29.23 -6.20 -47.44
N ASP A 678 28.32 -5.45 -46.81
CA ASP A 678 27.22 -5.97 -46.01
C ASP A 678 25.87 -5.75 -46.70
N LEU A 679 25.01 -6.74 -46.60
CA LEU A 679 23.66 -6.77 -47.12
C LEU A 679 22.70 -6.52 -45.94
N VAL A 680 22.25 -5.27 -45.82
CA VAL A 680 21.38 -4.83 -44.73
C VAL A 680 19.92 -4.90 -45.17
N PHE A 681 19.10 -5.57 -44.37
CA PHE A 681 17.66 -5.70 -44.56
C PHE A 681 16.91 -5.11 -43.35
N ASP A 682 16.67 -3.80 -43.40
CA ASP A 682 15.97 -3.05 -42.34
C ASP A 682 14.44 -3.08 -42.49
N ASN A 683 13.75 -2.61 -41.45
CA ASN A 683 12.29 -2.48 -41.39
C ASN A 683 11.56 -3.80 -41.62
N PHE A 684 12.20 -4.91 -41.27
CA PHE A 684 11.57 -6.21 -41.27
C PHE A 684 10.60 -6.32 -40.09
N LYS A 685 9.53 -7.10 -40.22
CA LYS A 685 8.57 -7.31 -39.13
C LYS A 685 8.14 -8.75 -39.14
N TYR A 686 8.90 -9.58 -38.43
CA TYR A 686 8.56 -10.99 -38.22
C TYR A 686 8.50 -11.29 -36.73
N ILE A 687 7.43 -11.91 -36.28
CA ILE A 687 7.28 -12.37 -34.89
C ILE A 687 7.57 -13.86 -34.86
N LEU A 688 8.71 -14.22 -34.29
CA LEU A 688 9.07 -15.59 -33.99
C LEU A 688 8.45 -15.98 -32.65
N LYS A 689 7.55 -16.97 -32.65
CA LYS A 689 6.89 -17.43 -31.43
C LYS A 689 7.89 -18.07 -30.46
N SER A 690 7.68 -17.90 -29.15
CA SER A 690 8.54 -18.51 -28.14
C SER A 690 8.61 -20.03 -28.32
N GLY A 691 9.81 -20.61 -28.27
CA GLY A 691 10.05 -22.03 -28.53
C GLY A 691 9.94 -22.45 -30.00
N ALA A 692 9.63 -21.53 -30.92
CA ALA A 692 9.49 -21.86 -32.33
C ALA A 692 10.84 -21.79 -33.07
N ARG A 693 10.93 -22.61 -34.11
CA ARG A 693 12.08 -22.72 -35.02
C ARG A 693 11.59 -22.50 -36.46
N THR A 694 12.34 -21.73 -37.23
CA THR A 694 12.03 -21.45 -38.64
C THR A 694 13.31 -21.18 -39.44
N GLU A 695 13.17 -20.93 -40.73
CA GLU A 695 14.28 -20.68 -41.63
C GLU A 695 14.39 -19.21 -42.04
N ILE A 696 15.63 -18.72 -42.12
CA ILE A 696 15.98 -17.48 -42.81
C ILE A 696 16.53 -17.87 -44.20
N ASN A 697 15.90 -17.38 -45.26
CA ASN A 697 16.24 -17.69 -46.65
C ASN A 697 16.61 -16.41 -47.41
N ILE A 698 17.77 -16.41 -48.05
CA ILE A 698 18.26 -15.27 -48.82
C ILE A 698 18.20 -15.68 -50.29
N HIS A 699 17.48 -14.88 -51.08
CA HIS A 699 17.28 -15.13 -52.50
C HIS A 699 17.94 -14.04 -53.33
N ALA A 700 18.34 -14.39 -54.56
CA ALA A 700 18.86 -13.46 -55.55
C ALA A 700 18.53 -13.93 -56.97
N ASP A 701 18.59 -12.99 -57.90
CA ASP A 701 18.70 -13.25 -59.33
C ASP A 701 20.17 -13.22 -59.73
N THR A 702 20.53 -14.06 -60.71
CA THR A 702 21.86 -14.03 -61.32
C THR A 702 21.78 -13.68 -62.80
N GLU A 703 22.86 -13.11 -63.34
CA GLU A 703 23.06 -12.90 -64.77
C GLU A 703 23.86 -14.06 -65.38
N VAL A 704 23.74 -14.24 -66.71
CA VAL A 704 24.39 -15.35 -67.45
C VAL A 704 25.92 -15.25 -67.37
N ASP A 705 26.45 -14.03 -67.24
CA ASP A 705 27.87 -13.70 -67.12
C ASP A 705 28.34 -13.54 -65.67
N LEU A 706 27.59 -14.05 -64.69
CA LEU A 706 27.92 -14.01 -63.26
C LEU A 706 29.40 -14.33 -63.02
N LYS A 707 30.12 -13.41 -62.38
CA LYS A 707 31.59 -13.51 -62.18
C LYS A 707 31.95 -14.49 -61.06
N ALA A 708 31.08 -14.66 -60.07
CA ALA A 708 31.30 -15.59 -58.97
C ALA A 708 31.16 -17.06 -59.44
N SER A 709 32.05 -17.94 -58.97
CA SER A 709 31.93 -19.40 -59.09
C SER A 709 31.27 -20.02 -57.87
N GLU A 710 31.44 -19.42 -56.69
CA GLU A 710 30.78 -19.81 -55.45
C GLU A 710 30.48 -18.59 -54.58
N VAL A 711 29.45 -18.69 -53.74
CA VAL A 711 29.13 -17.70 -52.70
C VAL A 711 28.75 -18.36 -51.38
N GLN A 712 28.96 -17.63 -50.30
CA GLN A 712 28.62 -17.99 -48.92
C GLN A 712 28.34 -16.70 -48.15
N LEU A 713 27.28 -16.69 -47.34
CA LEU A 713 26.92 -15.55 -46.50
C LEU A 713 27.12 -15.86 -45.03
N LYS A 714 27.36 -14.82 -44.24
CA LYS A 714 27.47 -14.88 -42.79
C LYS A 714 26.48 -13.90 -42.17
N ILE A 715 25.68 -14.33 -41.21
CA ILE A 715 24.79 -13.40 -40.49
C ILE A 715 25.61 -12.60 -39.47
N SER A 716 25.94 -11.35 -39.80
CA SER A 716 26.80 -10.49 -38.99
C SER A 716 26.03 -9.75 -37.91
N ASP A 717 24.75 -9.43 -38.15
CA ASP A 717 23.89 -8.79 -37.16
C ASP A 717 22.42 -9.22 -37.32
N LEU A 718 21.70 -9.23 -36.20
CA LEU A 718 20.27 -9.49 -36.13
C LEU A 718 19.65 -8.61 -35.05
N ILE A 719 18.78 -7.70 -35.48
CA ILE A 719 18.08 -6.80 -34.57
C ILE A 719 16.76 -7.44 -34.19
N ALA A 720 16.63 -7.81 -32.92
CA ALA A 720 15.43 -8.41 -32.38
C ALA A 720 15.08 -7.85 -31.01
N VAL A 721 13.79 -7.72 -30.75
CA VAL A 721 13.23 -7.28 -29.47
C VAL A 721 12.12 -8.23 -29.03
N ASP A 722 11.88 -8.35 -27.74
CA ASP A 722 10.66 -8.97 -27.26
C ASP A 722 9.43 -8.22 -27.79
N ASN A 723 8.43 -8.97 -28.25
CA ASN A 723 7.30 -8.40 -28.97
C ASN A 723 6.40 -7.53 -28.08
N ASN A 724 6.38 -7.77 -26.76
CA ASN A 724 5.50 -7.07 -25.83
C ASN A 724 6.24 -5.95 -25.10
N SER A 725 7.43 -6.23 -24.56
CA SER A 725 8.22 -5.27 -23.78
C SER A 725 9.09 -4.36 -24.64
N SER A 726 9.31 -4.70 -25.92
CA SER A 726 10.24 -4.01 -26.84
C SER A 726 11.70 -4.00 -26.35
N LEU A 727 12.04 -4.81 -25.35
CA LEU A 727 13.40 -4.94 -24.85
C LEU A 727 14.24 -5.80 -25.80
N PRO A 728 15.54 -5.47 -26.03
CA PRO A 728 16.40 -6.23 -26.93
C PRO A 728 16.48 -7.71 -26.56
N ALA A 729 16.33 -8.58 -27.56
CA ALA A 729 16.57 -10.01 -27.42
C ALA A 729 18.09 -10.28 -27.45
N VAL A 730 18.52 -11.31 -26.71
CA VAL A 730 19.91 -11.78 -26.77
C VAL A 730 20.04 -12.70 -27.98
N VAL A 731 20.92 -12.34 -28.92
CA VAL A 731 21.19 -13.14 -30.12
C VAL A 731 22.46 -13.97 -29.89
N ASN A 732 22.31 -15.28 -29.94
CA ASN A 732 23.38 -16.25 -29.78
C ASN A 732 23.79 -16.81 -31.14
N HIS A 733 25.07 -17.15 -31.27
CA HIS A 733 25.68 -17.70 -32.50
C HIS A 733 25.59 -16.76 -33.71
N LEU A 734 25.82 -15.46 -33.50
CA LEU A 734 26.12 -14.56 -34.61
C LEU A 734 27.43 -14.95 -35.31
N ASN A 735 27.62 -14.44 -36.52
CA ASN A 735 28.80 -14.70 -37.36
C ASN A 735 28.94 -16.16 -37.81
N ILE A 736 27.85 -16.92 -37.86
CA ILE A 736 27.83 -18.24 -38.49
C ILE A 736 27.75 -18.13 -40.02
N ASN A 737 28.52 -18.96 -40.71
CA ASN A 737 28.52 -19.05 -42.18
C ASN A 737 27.37 -19.97 -42.65
N SER A 738 26.71 -19.61 -43.76
CA SER A 738 25.82 -20.52 -44.49
C SER A 738 26.60 -21.64 -45.14
N TYR A 739 25.93 -22.64 -45.72
CA TYR A 739 26.58 -23.53 -46.68
C TYR A 739 26.94 -22.78 -47.96
N LYS A 740 27.93 -23.30 -48.68
CA LYS A 740 28.39 -22.74 -49.96
C LYS A 740 27.39 -23.05 -51.06
N VAL A 741 27.23 -22.10 -51.96
CA VAL A 741 26.43 -22.22 -53.17
C VAL A 741 27.35 -22.06 -54.37
N VAL A 742 27.29 -23.01 -55.30
CA VAL A 742 28.18 -23.06 -56.49
C VAL A 742 27.39 -22.69 -57.75
N PHE A 743 28.05 -22.04 -58.71
CA PHE A 743 27.43 -21.55 -59.94
C PHE A 743 28.02 -22.20 -61.19
N GLY A 744 27.25 -23.13 -61.77
CA GLY A 744 27.53 -23.80 -63.04
C GLY A 744 27.03 -23.02 -64.26
N LYS A 745 27.25 -23.59 -65.45
CA LYS A 745 26.91 -23.02 -66.76
C LYS A 745 26.00 -23.97 -67.55
N VAL A 746 25.26 -23.42 -68.50
CA VAL A 746 24.52 -24.20 -69.50
C VAL A 746 25.16 -23.97 -70.85
N ARG A 747 25.73 -25.02 -71.43
CA ARG A 747 26.49 -24.93 -72.69
C ARG A 747 26.27 -26.15 -73.55
N ALA A 748 26.12 -25.93 -74.86
CA ALA A 748 26.14 -26.98 -75.86
C ALA A 748 27.25 -26.73 -76.88
N GLU A 749 27.93 -27.79 -77.28
CA GLU A 749 28.91 -27.77 -78.36
C GLU A 749 28.34 -28.53 -79.56
N ILE A 750 28.33 -27.88 -80.73
CA ILE A 750 27.91 -28.49 -81.99
C ILE A 750 29.13 -28.70 -82.91
N SER A 751 29.22 -29.87 -83.54
CA SER A 751 30.31 -30.19 -84.48
C SER A 751 29.83 -31.06 -85.63
N LYS A 752 30.42 -30.88 -86.82
CA LYS A 752 30.20 -31.73 -88.01
C LYS A 752 30.68 -33.17 -87.78
N VAL A 753 29.89 -34.15 -88.23
CA VAL A 753 30.23 -35.59 -88.15
C VAL A 753 30.47 -36.18 -89.53
N ALA A 754 29.51 -36.07 -90.44
CA ALA A 754 29.61 -36.66 -91.77
C ALA A 754 28.77 -35.89 -92.80
N GLU A 755 29.20 -35.94 -94.05
CA GLU A 755 28.40 -35.57 -95.22
C GLU A 755 27.52 -36.74 -95.66
N GLY A 756 26.40 -36.43 -96.29
CA GLY A 756 25.44 -37.42 -96.77
C GLY A 756 25.44 -37.59 -98.28
N PHE A 757 24.62 -38.50 -98.77
CA PHE A 757 24.29 -38.64 -100.19
C PHE A 757 22.78 -38.86 -100.33
N VAL A 758 22.21 -38.43 -101.45
CA VAL A 758 20.80 -38.72 -101.76
C VAL A 758 20.72 -39.64 -102.96
N THR A 759 19.88 -40.66 -102.85
CA THR A 759 19.48 -41.52 -103.96
C THR A 759 18.12 -41.04 -104.46
N LYS A 760 17.94 -40.96 -105.78
CA LYS A 760 16.67 -40.52 -106.37
C LYS A 760 15.54 -41.49 -106.04
N GLY A 761 14.38 -40.97 -105.68
CA GLY A 761 13.17 -41.77 -105.41
C GLY A 761 13.15 -42.48 -104.06
N GLU A 762 14.19 -42.35 -103.24
CA GLU A 762 14.25 -42.99 -101.93
C GLU A 762 13.43 -42.25 -100.87
N ASP A 763 12.76 -43.05 -100.03
CA ASP A 763 11.92 -42.55 -98.96
C ASP A 763 12.72 -42.01 -97.77
N ASP A 764 14.02 -42.38 -97.67
CA ASP A 764 14.86 -41.99 -96.55
C ASP A 764 16.35 -41.84 -96.89
N ASN A 765 16.81 -40.61 -97.07
CA ASN A 765 18.21 -40.30 -97.35
C ASN A 765 18.83 -39.49 -96.21
N VAL A 766 20.04 -39.86 -95.77
CA VAL A 766 20.83 -39.08 -94.81
C VAL A 766 21.65 -38.05 -95.57
N ILE A 767 21.41 -36.76 -95.29
CA ILE A 767 22.06 -35.64 -96.01
C ILE A 767 23.11 -34.90 -95.19
N ALA A 768 23.08 -35.03 -93.86
CA ALA A 768 24.09 -34.49 -92.96
C ALA A 768 24.06 -35.21 -91.61
N GLY A 769 25.23 -35.41 -91.01
CA GLY A 769 25.36 -35.87 -89.62
C GLY A 769 26.06 -34.82 -88.76
N PHE A 770 25.48 -34.44 -87.63
CA PHE A 770 26.07 -33.49 -86.68
C PHE A 770 25.99 -34.01 -85.25
N LYS A 771 26.91 -33.57 -84.40
CA LYS A 771 26.99 -33.95 -82.99
C LYS A 771 26.65 -32.78 -82.11
N VAL A 772 25.90 -33.03 -81.04
CA VAL A 772 25.66 -32.07 -79.96
C VAL A 772 26.16 -32.66 -78.64
N LYS A 773 27.16 -32.02 -78.04
CA LYS A 773 27.69 -32.34 -76.71
C LYS A 773 27.16 -31.36 -75.67
N ASN A 774 26.62 -31.87 -74.57
CA ASN A 774 26.29 -31.06 -73.41
C ASN A 774 27.54 -30.85 -72.55
N SER A 775 28.19 -29.69 -72.67
CA SER A 775 29.35 -29.29 -71.86
C SER A 775 29.00 -28.38 -70.68
N GLY A 776 27.71 -28.24 -70.36
CA GLY A 776 27.22 -27.54 -69.17
C GLY A 776 27.12 -28.44 -67.93
N ASP A 777 26.63 -27.86 -66.83
CA ASP A 777 26.49 -28.49 -65.51
C ASP A 777 25.06 -29.01 -65.23
N GLU A 778 24.14 -28.95 -66.19
CA GLU A 778 22.81 -29.56 -66.11
C GLU A 778 22.37 -30.21 -67.44
N ASP A 779 21.37 -31.11 -67.36
CA ASP A 779 20.69 -31.69 -68.53
C ASP A 779 20.21 -30.58 -69.49
N LEU A 780 20.42 -30.75 -70.79
CA LEU A 780 19.91 -29.84 -71.83
C LEU A 780 18.60 -30.33 -72.42
N LYS A 781 17.73 -29.39 -72.77
CA LYS A 781 16.56 -29.56 -73.66
C LYS A 781 16.82 -28.85 -74.98
N LEU A 782 16.94 -29.60 -76.06
CA LEU A 782 17.01 -29.04 -77.41
C LEU A 782 15.60 -28.67 -77.87
N GLN A 783 15.39 -27.39 -78.20
CA GLN A 783 14.06 -26.88 -78.57
C GLN A 783 13.87 -26.88 -80.08
N SER A 784 14.81 -26.34 -80.84
CA SER A 784 14.73 -26.31 -82.29
C SER A 784 16.08 -26.09 -82.93
N ILE A 785 16.21 -26.51 -84.18
CA ILE A 785 17.35 -26.18 -85.03
C ILE A 785 16.84 -25.66 -86.38
N ILE A 786 17.57 -24.72 -86.98
CA ILE A 786 17.28 -24.17 -88.31
C ILE A 786 18.31 -24.72 -89.30
N ILE A 787 17.81 -25.41 -90.33
CA ILE A 787 18.61 -25.92 -91.46
C ILE A 787 18.40 -24.98 -92.65
N ASN A 788 19.46 -24.48 -93.25
CA ASN A 788 19.41 -23.63 -94.43
C ASN A 788 20.04 -24.35 -95.61
N ALA A 789 19.57 -24.06 -96.81
CA ALA A 789 20.24 -24.44 -98.06
C ALA A 789 20.79 -23.17 -98.73
N ALA A 790 22.04 -23.20 -99.20
CA ALA A 790 22.74 -22.03 -99.71
C ALA A 790 22.08 -21.41 -100.96
N ASP A 791 21.54 -22.23 -101.89
CA ASP A 791 21.11 -21.78 -103.23
C ASP A 791 19.68 -22.23 -103.66
N GLN A 792 18.69 -22.16 -102.77
CA GLN A 792 17.28 -22.56 -103.04
C GLN A 792 17.04 -24.04 -103.42
N GLU A 793 18.00 -24.94 -103.21
CA GLU A 793 17.94 -26.29 -103.76
C GLU A 793 17.18 -27.32 -102.89
N LEU A 794 16.92 -27.05 -101.60
CA LEU A 794 16.24 -27.97 -100.68
C LEU A 794 14.73 -27.65 -100.53
N THR A 795 13.94 -27.79 -101.61
CA THR A 795 12.52 -27.42 -101.61
C THR A 795 11.58 -28.52 -102.07
N TYR A 796 10.32 -28.45 -101.64
CA TYR A 796 9.29 -29.39 -102.07
C TYR A 796 9.04 -29.41 -103.58
N SER A 797 9.09 -28.24 -104.23
CA SER A 797 8.98 -28.13 -105.69
C SER A 797 10.13 -28.79 -106.44
N LEU A 798 11.28 -28.96 -105.81
CA LEU A 798 12.46 -29.61 -106.38
C LEU A 798 12.55 -31.10 -106.04
N GLY A 799 11.50 -31.68 -105.45
CA GLY A 799 11.40 -33.11 -105.20
C GLY A 799 11.76 -33.56 -103.78
N TYR A 800 12.01 -32.64 -102.86
CA TYR A 800 12.36 -32.95 -101.48
C TYR A 800 11.16 -32.90 -100.54
N SER A 801 10.97 -33.91 -99.69
CA SER A 801 9.89 -33.92 -98.69
C SER A 801 10.35 -34.56 -97.39
N ASN A 802 9.54 -34.44 -96.33
CA ASN A 802 9.79 -35.07 -95.03
C ASN A 802 11.18 -34.83 -94.43
N LEU A 803 11.66 -33.58 -94.49
CA LEU A 803 12.90 -33.17 -93.83
C LEU A 803 12.75 -33.33 -92.32
N ARG A 804 13.62 -34.11 -91.69
CA ARG A 804 13.56 -34.42 -90.27
C ARG A 804 14.94 -34.68 -89.69
N ILE A 805 15.00 -34.73 -88.36
CA ILE A 805 16.23 -35.04 -87.62
C ILE A 805 16.01 -36.34 -86.86
N VAL A 806 16.95 -37.25 -86.98
CA VAL A 806 16.94 -38.60 -86.39
C VAL A 806 18.11 -38.70 -85.43
N ASP A 807 17.85 -39.22 -84.23
CA ASP A 807 18.92 -39.67 -83.33
C ASP A 807 19.51 -40.95 -83.93
N ARG A 808 20.79 -40.89 -84.32
CA ARG A 808 21.47 -41.96 -85.04
C ARG A 808 21.49 -43.27 -84.26
N ASP A 809 21.75 -43.21 -82.95
CA ASP A 809 21.88 -44.42 -82.15
C ASP A 809 20.52 -45.06 -81.86
N LYS A 810 19.49 -44.24 -81.68
CA LYS A 810 18.13 -44.71 -81.39
C LYS A 810 17.31 -45.03 -82.62
N GLN A 811 17.76 -44.61 -83.81
CA GLN A 811 17.01 -44.72 -85.07
C GLN A 811 15.58 -44.17 -84.93
N LYS A 812 15.44 -43.05 -84.23
CA LYS A 812 14.15 -42.41 -83.93
C LYS A 812 14.22 -40.92 -84.23
N ASN A 813 13.12 -40.37 -84.73
CA ASN A 813 12.99 -38.93 -84.94
C ASN A 813 13.23 -38.18 -83.62
N ALA A 814 14.19 -37.27 -83.63
CA ALA A 814 14.52 -36.39 -82.51
C ALA A 814 13.55 -35.19 -82.40
N GLY A 815 12.56 -35.09 -83.28
CA GLY A 815 11.69 -33.93 -83.39
C GLY A 815 10.54 -34.08 -84.39
N GLY A 816 9.99 -32.94 -84.81
CA GLY A 816 9.00 -32.85 -85.87
C GLY A 816 9.58 -33.10 -87.27
N THR A 817 8.69 -33.21 -88.24
CA THR A 817 9.03 -33.39 -89.66
C THR A 817 8.45 -32.24 -90.47
N ILE A 818 9.26 -31.67 -91.36
CA ILE A 818 8.81 -30.68 -92.33
C ILE A 818 8.44 -31.44 -93.60
N SER A 819 7.14 -31.63 -93.81
CA SER A 819 6.61 -32.35 -94.96
C SER A 819 6.89 -31.64 -96.28
N LYS A 820 6.92 -30.30 -96.28
CA LYS A 820 7.23 -29.46 -97.44
C LYS A 820 8.35 -28.46 -97.12
N PRO A 821 9.63 -28.84 -97.33
CA PRO A 821 10.76 -27.94 -97.17
C PRO A 821 10.66 -26.71 -98.09
N VAL A 822 11.16 -25.56 -97.61
CA VAL A 822 11.15 -24.28 -98.32
C VAL A 822 12.57 -23.82 -98.66
N ALA A 823 12.69 -22.90 -99.62
CA ALA A 823 13.96 -22.29 -99.96
C ALA A 823 14.48 -21.49 -98.76
N GLY A 824 15.74 -21.70 -98.38
CA GLY A 824 16.35 -21.04 -97.22
C GLY A 824 16.09 -21.79 -95.90
N ALA A 825 15.55 -21.08 -94.90
CA ALA A 825 15.52 -21.51 -93.51
C ALA A 825 14.36 -22.47 -93.18
N ASN A 826 14.70 -23.70 -92.82
CA ASN A 826 13.78 -24.75 -92.40
C ASN A 826 13.96 -25.00 -90.89
N LYS A 827 13.02 -24.50 -90.07
CA LYS A 827 13.06 -24.65 -88.61
C LYS A 827 12.40 -25.95 -88.16
N ILE A 828 13.17 -26.86 -87.58
CA ILE A 828 12.71 -28.13 -87.04
C ILE A 828 12.59 -28.02 -85.51
N ASN A 829 11.42 -28.34 -84.96
CA ASN A 829 11.22 -28.48 -83.52
C ASN A 829 11.78 -29.83 -83.05
N LEU A 830 12.65 -29.81 -82.04
CA LEU A 830 13.29 -30.99 -81.46
C LEU A 830 12.51 -31.54 -80.24
N ASN A 831 11.27 -31.11 -80.03
CA ASN A 831 10.35 -31.60 -79.00
C ASN A 831 10.95 -31.67 -77.58
N ASN A 832 11.85 -30.74 -77.24
CA ASN A 832 12.60 -30.72 -75.99
C ASN A 832 13.47 -31.97 -75.77
N TYR A 833 14.09 -32.49 -76.83
CA TYR A 833 15.01 -33.63 -76.77
C TYR A 833 16.05 -33.43 -75.66
N ILE A 834 16.21 -34.43 -74.77
CA ILE A 834 17.05 -34.30 -73.57
C ILE A 834 18.45 -34.87 -73.83
N ILE A 835 19.49 -34.05 -73.62
CA ILE A 835 20.89 -34.49 -73.57
C ILE A 835 21.39 -34.39 -72.14
N LYS A 836 21.83 -35.53 -71.59
CA LYS A 836 22.36 -35.61 -70.22
C LYS A 836 23.63 -34.79 -70.06
N THR A 837 23.88 -34.28 -68.84
CA THR A 837 25.14 -33.59 -68.50
C THR A 837 26.35 -34.42 -68.93
N GLY A 838 27.30 -33.82 -69.65
CA GLY A 838 28.51 -34.48 -70.15
C GLY A 838 28.30 -35.44 -71.35
N ALA A 839 27.06 -35.76 -71.72
CA ALA A 839 26.77 -36.67 -72.82
C ALA A 839 26.87 -35.97 -74.19
N GLU A 840 27.12 -36.77 -75.22
CA GLU A 840 27.06 -36.35 -76.62
C GLU A 840 26.07 -37.24 -77.38
N ILE A 841 25.34 -36.65 -78.33
CA ILE A 841 24.40 -37.33 -79.20
C ILE A 841 24.71 -36.95 -80.64
N ILE A 842 24.71 -37.95 -81.53
CA ILE A 842 24.85 -37.75 -82.97
C ILE A 842 23.46 -37.77 -83.60
N PHE A 843 23.18 -36.75 -84.40
CA PHE A 843 21.95 -36.56 -85.13
C PHE A 843 22.20 -36.62 -86.64
N ASP A 844 21.33 -37.34 -87.34
CA ASP A 844 21.28 -37.38 -88.78
C ASP A 844 20.11 -36.54 -89.30
N VAL A 845 20.35 -35.80 -90.36
CA VAL A 845 19.34 -35.06 -91.12
C VAL A 845 18.85 -35.97 -92.24
N HIS A 846 17.58 -36.31 -92.20
CA HIS A 846 16.94 -37.20 -93.16
C HIS A 846 16.00 -36.44 -94.09
N ILE A 847 15.92 -36.87 -95.35
CA ILE A 847 15.00 -36.31 -96.34
C ILE A 847 14.50 -37.38 -97.31
N LYS A 848 13.24 -37.27 -97.72
CA LYS A 848 12.65 -38.07 -98.80
C LYS A 848 12.86 -37.34 -100.13
N THR A 849 13.18 -38.09 -101.17
CA THR A 849 13.36 -37.57 -102.53
C THR A 849 12.36 -38.22 -103.50
N ASN A 850 12.13 -37.59 -104.64
CA ASN A 850 11.45 -38.22 -105.78
C ASN A 850 12.42 -38.36 -106.96
N ASN A 851 11.94 -38.89 -108.09
CA ASN A 851 12.76 -39.09 -109.29
C ASN A 851 13.11 -37.79 -110.04
N SER A 852 12.64 -36.63 -109.56
CA SER A 852 12.75 -35.32 -110.23
C SER A 852 13.87 -34.44 -109.69
N ILE A 853 14.63 -34.91 -108.67
CA ILE A 853 15.73 -34.13 -108.09
C ILE A 853 16.91 -34.01 -109.09
N ALA A 854 17.60 -32.86 -109.10
CA ALA A 854 18.74 -32.61 -109.99
C ALA A 854 20.05 -33.23 -109.48
N ASP A 855 20.93 -33.68 -110.39
CA ASP A 855 22.28 -34.20 -110.09
C ASP A 855 23.25 -33.06 -109.72
N LYS A 856 23.00 -32.38 -108.59
CA LYS A 856 23.81 -31.24 -108.11
C LYS A 856 24.27 -31.41 -106.67
N ASN A 857 25.39 -30.76 -106.36
CA ASN A 857 25.88 -30.60 -104.99
C ASN A 857 25.02 -29.58 -104.26
N ILE A 858 24.28 -30.04 -103.25
CA ILE A 858 23.52 -29.16 -102.37
C ILE A 858 24.32 -28.93 -101.10
N ALA A 859 24.58 -27.67 -100.77
CA ALA A 859 25.14 -27.25 -99.50
C ALA A 859 24.03 -26.90 -98.50
N ILE A 860 24.00 -27.57 -97.34
CA ILE A 860 23.17 -27.18 -96.20
C ILE A 860 24.01 -26.74 -95.01
N TYR A 861 23.51 -25.84 -94.18
CA TYR A 861 24.18 -25.41 -92.94
C TYR A 861 23.17 -25.08 -91.85
N PHE A 862 23.57 -25.17 -90.59
CA PHE A 862 22.73 -24.86 -89.45
C PHE A 862 22.94 -23.40 -89.02
N SER A 863 21.89 -22.58 -88.99
CA SER A 863 22.04 -21.16 -88.59
C SER A 863 21.72 -20.90 -87.12
N ASN A 864 20.95 -21.77 -86.47
CA ASN A 864 20.53 -21.55 -85.10
C ASN A 864 20.09 -22.85 -84.41
N LEU A 865 20.80 -23.24 -83.34
CA LEU A 865 20.37 -24.27 -82.41
C LEU A 865 19.87 -23.59 -81.13
N ILE A 866 18.61 -23.77 -80.78
CA ILE A 866 18.04 -23.27 -79.54
C ILE A 866 18.00 -24.41 -78.54
N ALA A 867 18.79 -24.28 -77.46
CA ALA A 867 18.77 -25.20 -76.33
C ALA A 867 18.63 -24.44 -75.01
N LYS A 868 18.06 -25.09 -74.01
CA LYS A 868 17.92 -24.55 -72.65
C LYS A 868 18.25 -25.61 -71.62
N GLY A 869 18.69 -25.17 -70.45
CA GLY A 869 18.78 -25.98 -69.27
C GLY A 869 17.44 -26.63 -68.91
N LYS A 870 17.45 -27.91 -68.56
CA LYS A 870 16.23 -28.66 -68.25
C LYS A 870 15.57 -28.17 -66.97
N THR A 871 16.36 -27.81 -65.96
CA THR A 871 15.89 -27.40 -64.62
C THR A 871 15.90 -25.88 -64.51
N SER A 872 17.01 -25.23 -64.84
CA SER A 872 17.13 -23.76 -64.70
C SER A 872 16.30 -22.98 -65.72
N LYS A 873 15.98 -23.60 -66.87
CA LYS A 873 15.36 -22.97 -68.06
C LYS A 873 16.20 -21.85 -68.68
N VAL A 874 17.46 -21.68 -68.24
CA VAL A 874 18.41 -20.72 -68.81
C VAL A 874 18.79 -21.15 -70.23
N SER A 875 18.89 -20.21 -71.16
CA SER A 875 19.33 -20.49 -72.53
C SER A 875 20.78 -20.98 -72.55
N ALA A 876 21.03 -22.06 -73.28
CA ALA A 876 22.37 -22.60 -73.43
C ALA A 876 23.23 -21.68 -74.30
N ALA A 877 24.46 -21.44 -73.87
CA ALA A 877 25.48 -20.90 -74.76
C ALA A 877 25.85 -21.99 -75.78
N ILE A 878 25.67 -21.72 -77.07
CA ILE A 878 26.05 -22.64 -78.14
C ILE A 878 27.44 -22.25 -78.64
N SER A 879 28.33 -23.22 -78.77
CA SER A 879 29.68 -23.04 -79.33
C SER A 879 30.01 -24.11 -80.36
N GLY A 880 30.98 -23.84 -81.24
CA GLY A 880 31.22 -24.61 -82.46
C GLY A 880 30.67 -23.87 -83.67
N ASP A 881 30.92 -24.37 -84.88
CA ASP A 881 30.41 -23.77 -86.12
C ASP A 881 29.18 -24.55 -86.61
N PRO A 882 27.96 -24.09 -86.34
CA PRO A 882 26.77 -24.69 -86.93
C PRO A 882 26.68 -24.39 -88.43
N THR A 883 27.41 -23.37 -88.93
CA THR A 883 27.33 -22.86 -90.30
C THR A 883 28.25 -23.57 -91.30
N ASP A 884 29.05 -24.55 -90.86
CA ASP A 884 29.81 -25.41 -91.77
C ASP A 884 28.87 -26.04 -92.80
N SER A 885 29.12 -25.78 -94.08
CA SER A 885 28.36 -26.38 -95.17
C SER A 885 28.55 -27.90 -95.18
N TYR A 886 27.45 -28.63 -95.25
CA TYR A 886 27.37 -30.05 -95.56
C TYR A 886 27.00 -30.15 -97.02
N ASN A 887 27.90 -30.72 -97.82
CA ASN A 887 27.60 -31.01 -99.21
C ASN A 887 27.05 -32.42 -99.33
N PHE A 888 26.03 -32.62 -100.15
CA PHE A 888 25.62 -33.95 -100.57
C PHE A 888 25.36 -33.98 -102.08
N ILE A 889 25.66 -35.13 -102.69
CA ILE A 889 25.45 -35.38 -104.13
C ILE A 889 24.17 -36.20 -104.30
N ALA A 890 23.37 -35.85 -105.30
CA ALA A 890 22.32 -36.71 -105.80
C ALA A 890 22.89 -37.76 -106.76
N VAL A 891 22.67 -39.04 -106.44
CA VAL A 891 23.15 -40.18 -107.20
C VAL A 891 21.98 -40.98 -107.75
N ASP A 892 22.10 -41.39 -109.01
CA ASP A 892 21.12 -42.20 -109.72
C ASP A 892 21.55 -43.67 -109.69
N MET A 893 20.83 -44.53 -108.98
CA MET A 893 21.19 -45.96 -108.84
C MET A 893 21.20 -46.69 -110.20
N GLU A 894 20.37 -46.26 -111.17
CA GLU A 894 20.39 -46.83 -112.52
C GLU A 894 21.71 -46.55 -113.27
N LYS A 895 22.40 -45.44 -112.96
CA LYS A 895 23.73 -45.11 -113.51
C LYS A 895 24.89 -45.82 -112.80
N ILE A 896 24.72 -46.23 -111.53
CA ILE A 896 25.76 -46.96 -110.79
C ILE A 896 25.77 -48.44 -111.19
N PHE A 897 24.60 -49.06 -111.37
CA PHE A 897 24.51 -50.46 -111.78
C PHE A 897 24.97 -50.70 -113.23
N THR A 898 24.80 -49.73 -114.13
CA THR A 898 25.31 -49.81 -115.51
C THR A 898 26.83 -49.64 -115.63
N ALA A 899 27.52 -49.18 -114.58
CA ALA A 899 28.98 -49.07 -114.57
C ALA A 899 29.71 -50.30 -113.98
N THR A 900 28.99 -51.30 -113.46
CA THR A 900 29.61 -52.46 -112.76
C THR A 900 29.38 -53.81 -113.45
N PHE A 901 28.64 -53.86 -114.58
CA PHE A 901 28.49 -55.07 -115.42
C PHE A 901 28.49 -54.72 -116.92
N SER A 902 29.64 -54.28 -117.45
CA SER A 902 30.03 -54.25 -118.88
C SER A 902 31.48 -53.74 -118.96
N PHE A 903 32.51 -54.40 -119.52
CA PHE A 903 32.66 -54.85 -120.93
C PHE A 903 31.46 -54.65 -121.85
#